data_AF-A0AAP6JDK4-F1
#
_entry.id   AF-A0AAP6JDK4-F1
#
_cell.length_a   1.000
_cell.length_b   1.000
_cell.length_c   1.000
_cell.angle_alpha   90.00
_cell.angle_beta   90.00
_cell.angle_gamma   90.00
#
_symmetry.space_group_name_H-M   'P 1'
#
loop_
_entity.id
_entity.type
_entity.pdbx_description
1 polymer ?
#
loop_
_entity_poly.entity_id
_entity_poly.type
_entity_poly.pdbx_seq_one_letter_code
_entity_poly.pdbx_strand_id
1 'polypeptide(L)'
;MFRKVLIANRGEIACRVMDTCRDLGVKTVAVYSDADAGARHVRLADEAVHIGPAAAAESYLNAERILEVAKETGAEAVHPGYGFLSENTDFARACDKAGIVFIGPRPDSIDQMGSKSASKHIMEKAGVPVVPGYHGEDQSDETLTAEAEKIGYPLMIKAVSGGGGKGMRVVHEAGEFKAALDGARREGKSSFGDDRVLLEKFIQQPRHIEFQVFADSQGNTIHLFERECSLQRRYQKIVEETPSPALDDSLRAKMGEAAVNAAKAVSYVNAGTVEFIMGADGGFYFMEMNTRLQVEHPVTEMTTGLDLVEWQLRVAAGEPLPLDQDEIEQFGHAFEVRLYAEKVAEGFLPSTGTVRGFDCPDDEEGVRLDTGVEPGDEISIHYDPMVAKLIVFDEDRELSLRRLRETLARTAVFGVETNLSLLRAIAADDRFAAGDMDTGMVDERLADWTTIPAPSTGVLAAAAVYRQMELQLDNEDEEDPTSPWTQPDGWRVSGDGGLRVRLAAAGEEQDVWLQSVGPEQWALSIGEDSLAVELVEVEPEALVLAIDGHVRRFDVLADAQDLQITEAGVSHVLKRIDPYAAAGGAAADEAHPGSPMPGRIVAVHVKEGDRVETGDPILVLEGMKMEFTVKAGVAGTVEKLKYGEGDMVEAEVPLVDIQADA
;
A
#
# COMPACT_ATOMS: atom_id res chain seq x y z
N MET A 1 18.91 27.11 6.16
CA MET A 1 17.91 26.37 6.97
C MET A 1 16.71 27.22 7.39
N PHE A 2 15.49 26.67 7.28
CA PHE A 2 14.22 27.29 7.71
C PHE A 2 14.04 27.21 9.23
N ARG A 3 13.18 28.05 9.80
CA ARG A 3 12.78 28.03 11.21
C ARG A 3 11.46 27.30 11.42
N LYS A 4 10.55 27.38 10.45
CA LYS A 4 9.23 26.77 10.50
C LYS A 4 8.76 26.33 9.11
N VAL A 5 8.32 25.09 9.00
CA VAL A 5 7.81 24.47 7.76
C VAL A 5 6.38 23.99 7.99
N LEU A 6 5.48 24.30 7.05
CA LEU A 6 4.16 23.70 7.00
C LEU A 6 4.21 22.43 6.15
N ILE A 7 3.60 21.36 6.63
CA ILE A 7 3.54 20.08 5.93
C ILE A 7 2.14 19.95 5.34
N ALA A 8 2.03 20.12 4.02
CA ALA A 8 0.76 20.10 3.29
C ALA A 8 0.36 18.68 2.90
N ASN A 9 0.39 17.77 3.87
CA ASN A 9 0.08 16.35 3.70
C ASN A 9 -0.38 15.73 5.03
N ARG A 10 -0.68 14.43 5.01
CA ARG A 10 -1.17 13.63 6.15
C ARG A 10 -0.47 12.28 6.24
N GLY A 11 -0.84 11.49 7.26
CA GLY A 11 -0.43 10.09 7.36
C GLY A 11 1.08 9.92 7.55
N GLU A 12 1.62 8.81 7.04
CA GLU A 12 3.03 8.45 7.28
C GLU A 12 4.00 9.52 6.77
N ILE A 13 3.77 10.07 5.57
CA ILE A 13 4.70 11.04 4.99
C ILE A 13 4.77 12.35 5.78
N ALA A 14 3.65 12.75 6.38
CA ALA A 14 3.67 13.91 7.26
C ALA A 14 4.53 13.63 8.50
N CYS A 15 4.43 12.43 9.09
CA CYS A 15 5.27 12.01 10.21
C CYS A 15 6.75 11.94 9.78
N ARG A 16 7.05 11.27 8.66
CA ARG A 16 8.40 11.15 8.08
C ARG A 16 9.08 12.50 7.91
N VAL A 17 8.37 13.50 7.38
CA VAL A 17 8.92 14.86 7.21
C VAL A 17 9.10 15.58 8.55
N MET A 18 8.17 15.38 9.50
CA MET A 18 8.27 15.97 10.84
C MET A 18 9.48 15.45 11.60
N ASP A 19 9.79 14.17 11.47
CA ASP A 19 10.91 13.55 12.16
C ASP A 19 12.25 14.18 11.73
N THR A 20 12.50 14.31 10.43
CA THR A 20 13.68 15.05 9.93
C THR A 20 13.68 16.52 10.36
N CYS A 21 12.53 17.20 10.32
CA CYS A 21 12.46 18.59 10.78
C CYS A 21 12.84 18.70 12.26
N ARG A 22 12.41 17.75 13.09
CA ARG A 22 12.75 17.71 14.52
C ARG A 22 14.25 17.55 14.73
N ASP A 23 14.89 16.64 14.00
CA ASP A 23 16.34 16.40 14.07
C ASP A 23 17.15 17.64 13.66
N LEU A 24 16.64 18.40 12.68
CA LEU A 24 17.25 19.67 12.22
C LEU A 24 16.87 20.88 13.09
N GLY A 25 16.02 20.72 14.10
CA GLY A 25 15.53 21.81 14.95
C GLY A 25 14.60 22.80 14.24
N VAL A 26 13.93 22.36 13.17
CA VAL A 26 12.95 23.12 12.39
C VAL A 26 11.55 22.86 12.94
N LYS A 27 10.82 23.92 13.27
CA LYS A 27 9.44 23.78 13.77
C LYS A 27 8.48 23.32 12.68
N THR A 28 7.49 22.54 13.03
CA THR A 28 6.53 21.97 12.08
C THR A 28 5.11 22.47 12.32
N VAL A 29 4.38 22.68 11.21
CA VAL A 29 2.93 22.93 11.23
C VAL A 29 2.25 21.82 10.45
N ALA A 30 1.43 21.01 11.13
CA ALA A 30 0.51 20.08 10.49
C ALA A 30 -0.76 20.78 10.03
N VAL A 31 -1.36 20.27 8.95
CA VAL A 31 -2.74 20.56 8.58
C VAL A 31 -3.58 19.29 8.71
N TYR A 32 -4.86 19.46 9.05
CA TYR A 32 -5.76 18.31 9.21
C TYR A 32 -7.20 18.62 8.83
N SER A 33 -7.91 17.60 8.33
CA SER A 33 -9.35 17.62 8.09
C SER A 33 -10.15 17.15 9.31
N ASP A 34 -11.48 17.24 9.27
CA ASP A 34 -12.35 16.66 10.29
C ASP A 34 -12.04 15.17 10.58
N ALA A 35 -11.70 14.38 9.55
CA ALA A 35 -11.40 12.95 9.69
C ALA A 35 -10.01 12.68 10.32
N ASP A 36 -9.10 13.66 10.28
CA ASP A 36 -7.73 13.52 10.79
C ASP A 36 -7.52 14.24 12.13
N ALA A 37 -8.58 14.73 12.79
CA ALA A 37 -8.46 15.49 14.04
C ALA A 37 -7.70 14.74 15.14
N GLY A 38 -7.79 13.41 15.12
CA GLY A 38 -7.06 12.51 16.01
C GLY A 38 -5.94 11.73 15.32
N ALA A 39 -5.39 12.18 14.19
CA ALA A 39 -4.33 11.44 13.49
C ALA A 39 -2.95 11.64 14.13
N ARG A 40 -2.05 10.67 13.95
CA ARG A 40 -0.68 10.70 14.49
C ARG A 40 0.10 11.96 14.12
N HIS A 41 0.07 12.38 12.85
CA HIS A 41 0.83 13.56 12.39
C HIS A 41 0.35 14.87 13.04
N VAL A 42 -0.92 14.95 13.47
CA VAL A 42 -1.47 16.09 14.20
C VAL A 42 -0.87 16.16 15.61
N ARG A 43 -0.69 15.01 16.27
CA ARG A 43 -0.09 14.90 17.60
C ARG A 43 1.42 15.18 17.58
N LEU A 44 2.11 14.83 16.49
CA LEU A 44 3.58 14.94 16.37
C LEU A 44 4.09 16.36 16.05
N ALA A 45 3.25 17.21 15.45
CA ALA A 45 3.64 18.55 15.04
C ALA A 45 3.69 19.55 16.21
N ASP A 46 4.52 20.60 16.09
CA ASP A 46 4.57 21.67 17.08
C ASP A 46 3.28 22.50 17.12
N GLU A 47 2.65 22.67 15.96
CA GLU A 47 1.38 23.36 15.76
C GLU A 47 0.54 22.58 14.74
N ALA A 48 -0.78 22.53 14.91
CA ALA A 48 -1.68 21.90 13.95
C ALA A 48 -2.90 22.80 13.68
N VAL A 49 -3.33 22.87 12.41
CA VAL A 49 -4.42 23.74 11.99
C VAL A 49 -5.47 22.98 11.17
N HIS A 50 -6.73 23.15 11.56
CA HIS A 50 -7.87 22.58 10.84
C HIS A 50 -8.08 23.29 9.48
N ILE A 51 -8.25 22.49 8.43
CA ILE A 51 -8.38 22.98 7.05
C ILE A 51 -9.70 22.65 6.37
N GLY A 52 -10.61 21.90 7.01
CA GLY A 52 -11.96 21.69 6.50
C GLY A 52 -12.45 20.23 6.58
N PRO A 53 -13.55 19.91 5.87
CA PRO A 53 -14.18 18.61 5.91
C PRO A 53 -13.27 17.45 5.45
N ALA A 54 -13.69 16.23 5.75
CA ALA A 54 -12.95 15.01 5.44
C ALA A 54 -12.61 14.84 3.94
N ALA A 55 -13.48 15.28 3.03
CA ALA A 55 -13.21 15.20 1.59
C ALA A 55 -11.95 15.99 1.20
N ALA A 56 -10.96 15.31 0.63
CA ALA A 56 -9.68 15.91 0.26
C ALA A 56 -9.83 17.13 -0.67
N ALA A 57 -10.82 17.12 -1.57
CA ALA A 57 -11.12 18.24 -2.47
C ALA A 57 -11.46 19.55 -1.73
N GLU A 58 -12.02 19.44 -0.53
CA GLU A 58 -12.43 20.57 0.30
C GLU A 58 -11.40 20.90 1.40
N SER A 59 -10.41 20.02 1.62
CA SER A 59 -9.35 20.15 2.63
C SER A 59 -7.95 20.13 2.01
N TYR A 60 -7.28 18.98 1.92
CA TYR A 60 -5.86 18.87 1.52
C TYR A 60 -5.56 19.36 0.09
N LEU A 61 -6.55 19.37 -0.81
CA LEU A 61 -6.44 19.90 -2.16
C LEU A 61 -6.84 21.39 -2.25
N ASN A 62 -7.27 22.00 -1.15
CA ASN A 62 -7.62 23.42 -1.11
C ASN A 62 -6.35 24.29 -0.97
N ALA A 63 -5.71 24.55 -2.12
CA ALA A 63 -4.51 25.37 -2.24
C ALA A 63 -4.61 26.74 -1.54
N GLU A 64 -5.77 27.40 -1.63
CA GLU A 64 -5.99 28.72 -1.02
C GLU A 64 -5.92 28.61 0.50
N ARG A 65 -6.63 27.63 1.09
CA ARG A 65 -6.63 27.40 2.53
C ARG A 65 -5.24 27.03 3.05
N ILE A 66 -4.50 26.17 2.35
CA ILE A 66 -3.13 25.81 2.74
C ILE A 66 -2.21 27.03 2.79
N LEU A 67 -2.30 27.93 1.79
CA LEU A 67 -1.51 29.16 1.77
C LEU A 67 -1.92 30.16 2.85
N GLU A 68 -3.20 30.24 3.19
CA GLU A 68 -3.67 31.03 4.32
C GLU A 68 -3.06 30.54 5.63
N VAL A 69 -3.12 29.22 5.89
CA VAL A 69 -2.55 28.62 7.10
C VAL A 69 -1.03 28.85 7.18
N ALA A 70 -0.31 28.70 6.08
CA ALA A 70 1.13 28.95 6.04
C ALA A 70 1.46 30.40 6.45
N LYS A 71 0.65 31.38 6.02
CA LYS A 71 0.80 32.79 6.41
C LYS A 71 0.40 33.04 7.86
N GLU A 72 -0.72 32.46 8.32
CA GLU A 72 -1.24 32.60 9.69
C GLU A 72 -0.24 32.09 10.72
N THR A 73 0.40 30.96 10.44
CA THR A 73 1.36 30.30 11.35
C THR A 73 2.80 30.81 11.19
N GLY A 74 3.07 31.60 10.15
CA GLY A 74 4.39 32.14 9.85
C GLY A 74 5.37 31.08 9.35
N ALA A 75 4.89 30.04 8.66
CA ALA A 75 5.73 29.07 7.98
C ALA A 75 6.49 29.75 6.83
N GLU A 76 7.80 29.47 6.73
CA GLU A 76 8.67 30.04 5.69
C GLU A 76 8.67 29.19 4.42
N ALA A 77 8.29 27.91 4.55
CA ALA A 77 8.23 26.96 3.47
C ALA A 77 7.07 25.97 3.65
N VAL A 78 6.64 25.36 2.55
CA VAL A 78 5.65 24.27 2.52
C VAL A 78 6.31 23.02 1.95
N HIS A 79 6.28 21.93 2.71
CA HIS A 79 6.65 20.61 2.24
C HIS A 79 5.37 19.87 1.79
N PRO A 80 5.23 19.53 0.51
CA PRO A 80 4.02 18.90 0.01
C PRO A 80 3.99 17.38 0.22
N GLY A 81 5.12 16.75 0.56
CA GLY A 81 5.24 15.29 0.58
C GLY A 81 5.05 14.73 -0.83
N TYR A 82 4.17 13.74 -0.97
CA TYR A 82 3.76 13.17 -2.26
C TYR A 82 2.23 13.10 -2.38
N GLY A 83 1.72 13.01 -3.61
CA GLY A 83 0.27 13.15 -3.86
C GLY A 83 -0.24 14.57 -3.52
N PHE A 84 -1.55 14.73 -3.41
CA PHE A 84 -2.21 16.03 -3.17
C PHE A 84 -1.68 17.16 -4.06
N LEU A 85 -1.05 18.18 -3.46
CA LEU A 85 -0.56 19.38 -4.14
C LEU A 85 0.92 19.30 -4.56
N SER A 86 1.60 18.16 -4.35
CA SER A 86 3.03 18.00 -4.64
C SER A 86 3.41 18.18 -6.11
N GLU A 87 2.51 17.87 -7.03
CA GLU A 87 2.72 18.01 -8.48
C GLU A 87 1.76 19.03 -9.08
N ASN A 88 1.23 19.94 -8.25
CA ASN A 88 0.33 20.99 -8.70
C ASN A 88 1.11 22.27 -9.05
N THR A 89 1.28 22.51 -10.36
CA THR A 89 1.96 23.69 -10.91
C THR A 89 1.41 25.01 -10.36
N ASP A 90 0.08 25.15 -10.28
CA ASP A 90 -0.55 26.39 -9.84
C ASP A 90 -0.29 26.68 -8.36
N PHE A 91 -0.30 25.64 -7.53
CA PHE A 91 0.03 25.74 -6.11
C PHE A 91 1.49 26.15 -5.90
N ALA A 92 2.44 25.54 -6.62
CA ALA A 92 3.85 25.92 -6.56
C ALA A 92 4.05 27.39 -6.98
N ARG A 93 3.40 27.84 -8.07
CA ARG A 93 3.40 29.27 -8.48
C ARG A 93 2.77 30.18 -7.43
N ALA A 94 1.75 29.72 -6.72
CA ALA A 94 1.07 30.49 -5.69
C ALA A 94 1.91 30.63 -4.41
N CYS A 95 2.69 29.59 -4.05
CA CYS A 95 3.70 29.66 -2.99
C CYS A 95 4.75 30.74 -3.30
N ASP A 96 5.33 30.74 -4.52
CA ASP A 96 6.29 31.74 -4.97
C ASP A 96 5.74 33.17 -4.86
N LYS A 97 4.50 33.39 -5.33
CA LYS A 97 3.82 34.70 -5.24
C LYS A 97 3.56 35.14 -3.80
N ALA A 98 3.38 34.19 -2.89
CA ALA A 98 3.16 34.44 -1.47
C ALA A 98 4.46 34.64 -0.68
N GLY A 99 5.64 34.43 -1.30
CA GLY A 99 6.93 34.47 -0.63
C GLY A 99 7.16 33.30 0.32
N ILE A 100 6.47 32.17 0.07
CA ILE A 100 6.60 30.92 0.81
C ILE A 100 7.36 29.96 -0.09
N VAL A 101 8.45 29.36 0.41
CA VAL A 101 9.24 28.43 -0.40
C VAL A 101 8.50 27.12 -0.57
N PHE A 102 8.27 26.70 -1.81
CA PHE A 102 7.81 25.35 -2.11
C PHE A 102 9.00 24.38 -2.06
N ILE A 103 8.97 23.42 -1.13
CA ILE A 103 10.04 22.42 -0.99
C ILE A 103 9.80 21.31 -2.03
N GLY A 104 10.32 21.55 -3.23
CA GLY A 104 10.13 20.69 -4.39
C GLY A 104 10.70 21.34 -5.65
N PRO A 105 10.37 20.80 -6.83
CA PRO A 105 10.83 21.37 -8.09
C PRO A 105 10.17 22.71 -8.43
N ARG A 106 10.76 23.39 -9.42
CA ARG A 106 10.21 24.65 -9.94
C ARG A 106 8.86 24.39 -10.64
N PRO A 107 7.91 25.35 -10.61
CA PRO A 107 6.62 25.16 -11.27
C PRO A 107 6.72 24.86 -12.76
N ASP A 108 7.69 25.45 -13.46
CA ASP A 108 7.89 25.19 -14.89
C ASP A 108 8.39 23.76 -15.16
N SER A 109 9.14 23.14 -14.23
CA SER A 109 9.57 21.75 -14.34
C SER A 109 8.40 20.78 -14.11
N ILE A 110 7.52 21.09 -13.16
CA ILE A 110 6.28 20.32 -12.91
C ILE A 110 5.39 20.35 -14.15
N ASP A 111 5.16 21.55 -14.72
CA ASP A 111 4.33 21.74 -15.91
C ASP A 111 4.86 20.97 -17.14
N GLN A 112 6.18 21.03 -17.37
CA GLN A 112 6.82 20.33 -18.48
C GLN A 112 6.64 18.80 -18.41
N MET A 113 6.64 18.23 -17.20
CA MET A 113 6.49 16.79 -16.98
C MET A 113 5.03 16.33 -16.84
N GLY A 114 4.08 17.25 -16.62
CA GLY A 114 2.65 16.91 -16.50
C GLY A 114 1.99 16.41 -17.79
N SER A 115 2.59 16.66 -18.97
CA SER A 115 2.08 16.16 -20.26
C SER A 115 2.97 15.05 -20.83
N LYS A 116 2.38 13.88 -21.11
CA LYS A 116 3.08 12.72 -21.71
C LYS A 116 3.71 13.02 -23.07
N SER A 117 3.07 13.84 -23.89
CA SER A 117 3.63 14.20 -25.21
C SER A 117 4.77 15.21 -25.08
N ALA A 118 4.59 16.25 -24.25
CA ALA A 118 5.60 17.27 -24.05
C ALA A 118 6.87 16.71 -23.39
N SER A 119 6.70 15.88 -22.35
CA SER A 119 7.81 15.22 -21.66
C SER A 119 8.64 14.36 -22.61
N LYS A 120 8.01 13.53 -23.45
CA LYS A 120 8.72 12.70 -24.43
C LYS A 120 9.56 13.49 -25.41
N HIS A 121 9.03 14.59 -25.96
CA HIS A 121 9.79 15.44 -26.88
C HIS A 121 11.01 16.10 -26.20
N ILE A 122 10.88 16.46 -24.92
CA ILE A 122 12.01 16.97 -24.12
C ILE A 122 13.06 15.86 -23.93
N MET A 123 12.63 14.65 -23.58
CA MET A 123 13.51 13.50 -23.35
C MET A 123 14.25 13.06 -24.61
N GLU A 124 13.57 12.99 -25.76
CA GLU A 124 14.21 12.70 -27.05
C GLU A 124 15.33 13.69 -27.38
N LYS A 125 15.08 14.99 -27.19
CA LYS A 125 16.09 16.04 -27.39
C LYS A 125 17.24 15.96 -26.40
N ALA A 126 16.98 15.46 -25.19
CA ALA A 126 17.97 15.25 -24.15
C ALA A 126 18.81 13.96 -24.36
N GLY A 127 18.52 13.18 -25.41
CA GLY A 127 19.20 11.91 -25.69
C GLY A 127 18.78 10.78 -24.75
N VAL A 128 17.67 10.94 -24.02
CA VAL A 128 17.10 9.91 -23.16
C VAL A 128 16.29 8.95 -24.02
N PRO A 129 16.53 7.63 -23.96
CA PRO A 129 15.76 6.66 -24.73
C PRO A 129 14.27 6.74 -24.38
N VAL A 130 13.40 6.89 -25.37
CA VAL A 130 11.94 6.85 -25.18
C VAL A 130 11.35 5.64 -25.89
N VAL A 131 10.20 5.15 -25.41
CA VAL A 131 9.53 4.01 -26.02
C VAL A 131 9.20 4.35 -27.48
N PRO A 132 9.62 3.51 -28.46
CA PRO A 132 9.29 3.73 -29.86
C PRO A 132 7.78 3.84 -30.05
N GLY A 133 7.32 4.86 -30.76
CA GLY A 133 5.90 5.14 -30.86
C GLY A 133 5.55 6.32 -31.76
N TYR A 134 4.26 6.60 -31.85
CA TYR A 134 3.71 7.75 -32.55
C TYR A 134 2.92 8.65 -31.59
N HIS A 135 3.30 9.92 -31.58
CA HIS A 135 2.71 10.97 -30.74
C HIS A 135 2.47 12.27 -31.52
N GLY A 136 2.30 12.16 -32.85
CA GLY A 136 2.11 13.30 -33.74
C GLY A 136 0.71 13.90 -33.69
N GLU A 137 0.58 15.10 -34.26
CA GLU A 137 -0.67 15.88 -34.30
C GLU A 137 -1.73 15.29 -35.25
N ASP A 138 -1.34 14.50 -36.25
CA ASP A 138 -2.29 13.85 -37.14
C ASP A 138 -2.89 12.63 -36.45
N GLN A 139 -4.15 12.77 -36.04
CA GLN A 139 -4.92 11.79 -35.28
C GLN A 139 -5.95 11.07 -36.16
N SER A 140 -5.82 11.11 -37.48
CA SER A 140 -6.69 10.37 -38.40
C SER A 140 -6.53 8.85 -38.25
N ASP A 141 -7.61 8.10 -38.53
CA ASP A 141 -7.59 6.63 -38.44
C ASP A 141 -6.58 6.02 -39.42
N GLU A 142 -6.44 6.61 -40.60
CA GLU A 142 -5.49 6.19 -41.63
C GLU A 142 -4.04 6.32 -41.14
N THR A 143 -3.67 7.47 -40.57
CA THR A 143 -2.33 7.71 -40.06
C THR A 143 -2.02 6.84 -38.85
N LEU A 144 -2.96 6.72 -37.90
CA LEU A 144 -2.78 5.86 -36.72
C LEU A 144 -2.66 4.38 -37.09
N THR A 145 -3.39 3.91 -38.10
CA THR A 145 -3.27 2.53 -38.59
C THR A 145 -1.91 2.29 -39.26
N ALA A 146 -1.45 3.24 -40.10
CA ALA A 146 -0.15 3.12 -40.76
C ALA A 146 1.02 3.15 -39.76
N GLU A 147 0.95 4.01 -38.73
CA GLU A 147 1.98 4.06 -37.68
C GLU A 147 1.92 2.82 -36.78
N ALA A 148 0.73 2.27 -36.49
CA ALA A 148 0.60 0.99 -35.80
C ALA A 148 1.29 -0.17 -36.55
N GLU A 149 1.13 -0.25 -37.87
CA GLU A 149 1.83 -1.25 -38.71
C GLU A 149 3.34 -1.08 -38.69
N LYS A 150 3.83 0.17 -38.65
CA LYS A 150 5.25 0.51 -38.61
C LYS A 150 5.90 0.23 -37.25
N ILE A 151 5.20 0.48 -36.15
CA ILE A 151 5.62 0.12 -34.78
C ILE A 151 5.64 -1.41 -34.62
N GLY A 152 4.64 -2.07 -35.19
CA GLY A 152 4.44 -3.51 -35.16
C GLY A 152 3.86 -4.01 -33.83
N TYR A 153 3.10 -5.10 -33.90
CA TYR A 153 2.41 -5.69 -32.76
C TYR A 153 3.32 -6.62 -31.92
N PRO A 154 3.04 -6.81 -30.61
CA PRO A 154 2.04 -6.08 -29.83
C PRO A 154 2.43 -4.60 -29.63
N LEU A 155 1.42 -3.74 -29.55
CA LEU A 155 1.55 -2.31 -29.28
C LEU A 155 0.54 -1.88 -28.22
N MET A 156 0.73 -0.69 -27.66
CA MET A 156 -0.15 -0.09 -26.68
C MET A 156 -0.71 1.23 -27.18
N ILE A 157 -2.02 1.42 -27.01
CA ILE A 157 -2.71 2.69 -27.23
C ILE A 157 -2.88 3.35 -25.86
N LYS A 158 -2.46 4.61 -25.72
CA LYS A 158 -2.64 5.40 -24.50
C LYS A 158 -3.36 6.71 -24.82
N ALA A 159 -4.25 7.17 -23.96
CA ALA A 159 -4.75 8.54 -24.05
C ALA A 159 -3.61 9.56 -23.79
N VAL A 160 -3.61 10.70 -24.51
CA VAL A 160 -2.61 11.78 -24.31
C VAL A 160 -2.76 12.40 -22.92
N SER A 161 -4.01 12.53 -22.47
CA SER A 161 -4.39 13.09 -21.17
C SER A 161 -4.76 11.96 -20.20
N GLY A 162 -4.29 12.06 -18.94
CA GLY A 162 -4.58 11.10 -17.87
C GLY A 162 -3.36 10.35 -17.32
N GLY A 163 -3.39 10.01 -16.03
CA GLY A 163 -2.37 9.22 -15.30
C GLY A 163 -2.91 7.90 -14.75
N GLY A 164 -2.03 7.04 -14.21
CA GLY A 164 -2.45 5.83 -13.48
C GLY A 164 -3.08 4.72 -14.34
N GLY A 165 -2.66 4.56 -15.60
CA GLY A 165 -3.10 3.44 -16.44
C GLY A 165 -4.51 3.54 -17.05
N LYS A 166 -5.32 4.55 -16.68
CA LYS A 166 -6.64 4.80 -17.29
C LYS A 166 -6.47 5.13 -18.79
N GLY A 167 -7.29 4.54 -19.65
CA GLY A 167 -7.22 4.74 -21.11
C GLY A 167 -6.09 4.00 -21.83
N MET A 168 -5.44 3.01 -21.19
CA MET A 168 -4.39 2.19 -21.80
C MET A 168 -4.95 0.86 -22.31
N ARG A 169 -4.63 0.49 -23.55
CA ARG A 169 -5.06 -0.77 -24.17
C ARG A 169 -3.92 -1.43 -24.93
N VAL A 170 -3.66 -2.70 -24.65
CA VAL A 170 -2.72 -3.52 -25.43
C VAL A 170 -3.45 -4.09 -26.63
N VAL A 171 -2.80 -4.03 -27.79
CA VAL A 171 -3.29 -4.57 -29.05
C VAL A 171 -2.28 -5.61 -29.52
N HIS A 172 -2.70 -6.87 -29.61
CA HIS A 172 -1.82 -7.99 -29.93
C HIS A 172 -1.73 -8.26 -31.42
N GLU A 173 -2.78 -7.91 -32.17
CA GLU A 173 -2.83 -8.08 -33.63
C GLU A 173 -3.61 -6.98 -34.35
N ALA A 174 -3.38 -6.84 -35.65
CA ALA A 174 -3.97 -5.78 -36.46
C ALA A 174 -5.51 -5.79 -36.49
N GLY A 175 -6.13 -6.97 -36.37
CA GLY A 175 -7.60 -7.11 -36.36
C GLY A 175 -8.27 -6.43 -35.16
N GLU A 176 -7.55 -6.28 -34.05
CA GLU A 176 -8.06 -5.69 -32.80
C GLU A 176 -7.91 -4.17 -32.76
N PHE A 177 -7.01 -3.61 -33.58
CA PHE A 177 -6.56 -2.22 -33.47
C PHE A 177 -7.69 -1.21 -33.54
N LYS A 178 -8.60 -1.35 -34.51
CA LYS A 178 -9.68 -0.37 -34.71
C LYS A 178 -10.62 -0.29 -33.50
N ALA A 179 -11.01 -1.44 -32.96
CA ALA A 179 -11.89 -1.50 -31.79
C ALA A 179 -11.19 -0.94 -30.53
N ALA A 180 -9.91 -1.26 -30.36
CA ALA A 180 -9.11 -0.74 -29.25
C ALA A 180 -8.92 0.79 -29.34
N LEU A 181 -8.64 1.32 -30.53
CA LEU A 181 -8.50 2.76 -30.79
C LEU A 181 -9.78 3.52 -30.45
N ASP A 182 -10.93 3.05 -30.96
CA ASP A 182 -12.22 3.68 -30.69
C ASP A 182 -12.59 3.62 -29.19
N GLY A 183 -12.19 2.55 -28.50
CA GLY A 183 -12.30 2.42 -27.05
C GLY A 183 -11.46 3.45 -26.30
N ALA A 184 -10.17 3.56 -26.64
CA ALA A 184 -9.25 4.51 -26.00
C ALA A 184 -9.68 5.97 -26.21
N ARG A 185 -10.14 6.34 -27.41
CA ARG A 185 -10.65 7.70 -27.68
C ARG A 185 -11.89 8.02 -26.85
N ARG A 186 -12.82 7.06 -26.72
CA ARG A 186 -14.05 7.24 -25.95
C ARG A 186 -13.73 7.48 -24.48
N GLU A 187 -12.82 6.70 -23.94
CA GLU A 187 -12.37 6.76 -22.55
C GLU A 187 -11.58 8.05 -22.25
N GLY A 188 -10.68 8.45 -23.15
CA GLY A 188 -9.97 9.74 -23.06
C GLY A 188 -10.95 10.92 -23.08
N LYS A 189 -11.93 10.89 -23.98
CA LYS A 189 -12.95 11.93 -24.09
C LYS A 189 -13.87 12.01 -22.88
N SER A 190 -14.33 10.87 -22.35
CA SER A 190 -15.22 10.84 -21.19
C SER A 190 -14.50 11.27 -19.91
N SER A 191 -13.23 10.90 -19.77
CA SER A 191 -12.49 11.10 -18.52
C SER A 191 -11.74 12.43 -18.48
N PHE A 192 -11.24 12.90 -19.63
CA PHE A 192 -10.34 14.07 -19.71
C PHE A 192 -10.73 15.10 -20.77
N GLY A 193 -11.83 14.88 -21.50
CA GLY A 193 -12.27 15.78 -22.57
C GLY A 193 -11.36 15.82 -23.81
N ASP A 194 -10.37 14.93 -23.90
CA ASP A 194 -9.38 14.85 -24.98
C ASP A 194 -9.42 13.46 -25.63
N ASP A 195 -9.71 13.40 -26.93
CA ASP A 195 -9.80 12.16 -27.69
C ASP A 195 -8.51 11.79 -28.42
N ARG A 196 -7.43 12.53 -28.21
CA ARG A 196 -6.11 12.23 -28.79
C ARG A 196 -5.45 11.04 -28.10
N VAL A 197 -4.74 10.24 -28.88
CA VAL A 197 -4.04 9.04 -28.41
C VAL A 197 -2.57 9.04 -28.82
N LEU A 198 -1.80 8.22 -28.12
CA LEU A 198 -0.40 7.88 -28.33
C LEU A 198 -0.34 6.39 -28.68
N LEU A 199 0.47 6.03 -29.66
CA LEU A 199 0.78 4.62 -29.97
C LEU A 199 2.20 4.31 -29.52
N GLU A 200 2.40 3.24 -28.78
CA GLU A 200 3.71 2.87 -28.25
C GLU A 200 3.98 1.39 -28.46
N LYS A 201 5.25 1.03 -28.65
CA LYS A 201 5.65 -0.37 -28.64
C LYS A 201 5.32 -0.98 -27.28
N PHE A 202 4.64 -2.13 -27.27
CA PHE A 202 4.40 -2.85 -26.03
C PHE A 202 5.66 -3.62 -25.63
N ILE A 203 6.22 -3.28 -24.47
CA ILE A 203 7.36 -3.98 -23.89
C ILE A 203 6.83 -5.19 -23.14
N GLN A 204 7.25 -6.38 -23.56
CA GLN A 204 6.82 -7.65 -22.94
C GLN A 204 7.71 -7.97 -21.73
N GLN A 205 7.11 -8.55 -20.69
CA GLN A 205 7.75 -8.85 -19.40
C GLN A 205 8.60 -7.68 -18.90
N PRO A 206 8.00 -6.47 -18.80
CA PRO A 206 8.79 -5.31 -18.46
C PRO A 206 9.14 -5.30 -16.98
N ARG A 207 10.32 -4.78 -16.69
CA ARG A 207 10.72 -4.36 -15.34
C ARG A 207 10.53 -2.86 -15.18
N HIS A 208 10.01 -2.45 -14.04
CA HIS A 208 9.87 -1.05 -13.69
C HIS A 208 11.06 -0.64 -12.84
N ILE A 209 11.98 0.13 -13.44
CA ILE A 209 13.21 0.59 -12.80
C ILE A 209 13.19 2.11 -12.79
N GLU A 210 13.43 2.71 -11.64
CA GLU A 210 13.41 4.15 -11.50
C GLU A 210 14.69 4.67 -10.86
N PHE A 211 15.11 5.88 -11.19
CA PHE A 211 16.29 6.51 -10.61
C PHE A 211 15.90 7.70 -9.73
N GLN A 212 16.38 7.70 -8.50
CA GLN A 212 16.31 8.87 -7.63
C GLN A 212 17.24 9.93 -8.19
N VAL A 213 16.72 11.12 -8.48
CA VAL A 213 17.53 12.27 -8.88
C VAL A 213 17.43 13.39 -7.85
N PHE A 214 18.51 14.16 -7.73
CA PHE A 214 18.58 15.34 -6.90
C PHE A 214 19.27 16.46 -7.67
N ALA A 215 18.70 17.66 -7.63
CA ALA A 215 19.32 18.84 -8.23
C ALA A 215 19.23 20.05 -7.30
N ASP A 216 20.23 20.92 -7.34
CA ASP A 216 20.19 22.19 -6.59
C ASP A 216 19.93 23.39 -7.51
N SER A 217 19.73 24.55 -6.88
CA SER A 217 19.52 25.82 -7.60
C SER A 217 20.80 26.38 -8.26
N GLN A 218 21.95 25.74 -8.05
CA GLN A 218 23.27 26.15 -8.56
C GLN A 218 23.68 25.37 -9.83
N GLY A 219 22.84 24.42 -10.25
CA GLY A 219 23.01 23.66 -11.50
C GLY A 219 23.66 22.30 -11.30
N ASN A 220 23.89 21.86 -10.06
CA ASN A 220 24.35 20.51 -9.79
C ASN A 220 23.16 19.55 -9.91
N THR A 221 23.40 18.37 -10.47
CA THR A 221 22.38 17.33 -10.64
C THR A 221 23.05 15.96 -10.59
N ILE A 222 22.58 15.12 -9.69
CA ILE A 222 23.10 13.78 -9.38
C ILE A 222 21.96 12.77 -9.34
N HIS A 223 22.31 11.48 -9.38
CA HIS A 223 21.40 10.40 -9.05
C HIS A 223 21.85 9.66 -7.78
N LEU A 224 20.88 9.20 -6.98
CA LEU A 224 21.07 8.37 -5.79
C LEU A 224 20.68 6.91 -6.10
N PHE A 225 21.25 6.42 -7.20
CA PHE A 225 21.01 5.08 -7.75
C PHE A 225 19.53 4.78 -8.11
N GLU A 226 19.29 3.53 -8.49
CA GLU A 226 17.98 3.04 -8.92
C GLU A 226 17.14 2.45 -7.78
N ARG A 227 15.86 2.18 -8.09
CA ARG A 227 14.99 1.24 -7.39
C ARG A 227 14.27 0.38 -8.42
N GLU A 228 14.05 -0.89 -8.11
CA GLU A 228 13.17 -1.76 -8.88
C GLU A 228 11.81 -1.86 -8.19
N CYS A 229 10.76 -1.44 -8.90
CA CYS A 229 9.38 -1.40 -8.42
C CYS A 229 8.48 -2.31 -9.29
N SER A 230 9.05 -3.40 -9.80
CA SER A 230 8.39 -4.30 -10.75
C SER A 230 7.15 -4.97 -10.13
N LEU A 231 7.16 -5.30 -8.83
CA LEU A 231 6.00 -5.93 -8.18
C LEU A 231 4.93 -4.89 -7.82
N GLN A 232 3.98 -4.76 -8.75
CA GLN A 232 2.86 -3.83 -8.66
C GLN A 232 1.55 -4.52 -9.05
N ARG A 233 0.43 -4.06 -8.48
CA ARG A 233 -0.93 -4.49 -8.84
C ARG A 233 -1.67 -3.33 -9.49
N ARG A 234 -2.18 -3.49 -10.71
CA ARG A 234 -2.95 -2.43 -11.40
C ARG A 234 -2.27 -1.05 -11.29
N TYR A 235 -0.96 -1.01 -11.50
CA TYR A 235 -0.11 0.18 -11.40
C TYR A 235 0.12 0.74 -9.98
N GLN A 236 -0.33 0.06 -8.93
CA GLN A 236 -0.01 0.34 -7.54
C GLN A 236 1.20 -0.49 -7.11
N LYS A 237 2.32 0.17 -6.76
CA LYS A 237 3.54 -0.50 -6.28
C LYS A 237 3.27 -1.19 -4.93
N ILE A 238 3.79 -2.40 -4.75
CA ILE A 238 3.60 -3.23 -3.54
C ILE A 238 4.94 -3.53 -2.86
N VAL A 239 5.95 -3.89 -3.67
CA VAL A 239 7.31 -4.19 -3.20
C VAL A 239 8.31 -3.41 -4.05
N GLU A 240 9.25 -2.79 -3.36
CA GLU A 240 10.33 -2.02 -3.94
C GLU A 240 11.66 -2.50 -3.40
N GLU A 241 12.69 -2.51 -4.24
CA GLU A 241 14.02 -2.93 -3.81
C GLU A 241 15.14 -2.10 -4.44
N THR A 242 16.26 -2.00 -3.74
CA THR A 242 17.48 -1.42 -4.29
C THR A 242 18.72 -2.07 -3.66
N PRO A 243 19.80 -2.31 -4.43
CA PRO A 243 19.92 -2.15 -5.90
C PRO A 243 18.97 -3.05 -6.71
N SER A 244 18.77 -2.76 -7.99
CA SER A 244 17.97 -3.65 -8.86
C SER A 244 18.77 -4.93 -9.19
N PRO A 245 18.22 -6.15 -8.98
CA PRO A 245 18.87 -7.40 -9.39
C PRO A 245 19.02 -7.53 -10.92
N ALA A 246 18.32 -6.70 -11.70
CA ALA A 246 18.35 -6.73 -13.15
C ALA A 246 19.47 -5.87 -13.77
N LEU A 247 20.16 -5.04 -12.97
CA LEU A 247 21.17 -4.10 -13.47
C LEU A 247 22.59 -4.54 -13.08
N ASP A 248 23.45 -4.64 -14.08
CA ASP A 248 24.90 -4.59 -13.88
C ASP A 248 25.40 -3.14 -13.78
N ASP A 249 26.66 -2.97 -13.37
CA ASP A 249 27.28 -1.64 -13.18
C ASP A 249 27.28 -0.79 -14.45
N SER A 250 27.44 -1.43 -15.62
CA SER A 250 27.49 -0.71 -16.90
C SER A 250 26.11 -0.18 -17.28
N LEU A 251 25.07 -0.99 -17.11
CA LEU A 251 23.70 -0.60 -17.41
C LEU A 251 23.19 0.42 -16.40
N ARG A 252 23.53 0.25 -15.11
CA ARG A 252 23.26 1.20 -14.04
C ARG A 252 23.86 2.57 -14.34
N ALA A 253 25.15 2.64 -14.72
CA ALA A 253 25.79 3.90 -15.07
C ALA A 253 25.11 4.57 -16.28
N LYS A 254 24.74 3.80 -17.30
CA LYS A 254 24.06 4.31 -18.50
C LYS A 254 22.66 4.84 -18.21
N MET A 255 21.89 4.14 -17.37
CA MET A 255 20.55 4.58 -16.95
C MET A 255 20.62 5.78 -16.01
N GLY A 256 21.59 5.80 -15.09
CA GLY A 256 21.86 6.93 -14.20
C GLY A 256 22.22 8.21 -14.97
N GLU A 257 23.09 8.10 -15.99
CA GLU A 257 23.39 9.22 -16.88
C GLU A 257 22.13 9.71 -17.62
N ALA A 258 21.30 8.79 -18.12
CA ALA A 258 20.04 9.14 -18.77
C ALA A 258 19.07 9.85 -17.80
N ALA A 259 18.99 9.42 -16.54
CA ALA A 259 18.17 10.05 -15.51
C ALA A 259 18.65 11.47 -15.17
N VAL A 260 19.97 11.65 -15.02
CA VAL A 260 20.58 12.98 -14.81
C VAL A 260 20.35 13.89 -16.01
N ASN A 261 20.45 13.38 -17.24
CA ASN A 261 20.17 14.14 -18.45
C ASN A 261 18.69 14.54 -18.55
N ALA A 262 17.76 13.65 -18.16
CA ALA A 262 16.34 13.96 -18.07
C ALA A 262 16.07 15.13 -17.11
N ALA A 263 16.63 15.07 -15.89
CA ALA A 263 16.49 16.13 -14.89
C ALA A 263 17.09 17.46 -15.36
N LYS A 264 18.28 17.44 -15.98
CA LYS A 264 18.91 18.65 -16.54
C LYS A 264 18.07 19.28 -17.66
N ALA A 265 17.44 18.46 -18.50
CA ALA A 265 16.65 18.94 -19.63
C ALA A 265 15.45 19.81 -19.21
N VAL A 266 14.92 19.59 -18.01
CA VAL A 266 13.78 20.34 -17.44
C VAL A 266 14.20 21.36 -16.37
N SER A 267 15.51 21.63 -16.25
CA SER A 267 16.07 22.50 -15.21
C SER A 267 15.57 22.15 -13.81
N TYR A 268 15.54 20.85 -13.51
CA TYR A 268 14.97 20.31 -12.29
C TYR A 268 15.70 20.84 -11.04
N VAL A 269 15.00 20.86 -9.90
CA VAL A 269 15.53 21.23 -8.58
C VAL A 269 14.85 20.33 -7.55
N ASN A 270 15.53 20.08 -6.43
CA ASN A 270 15.08 19.24 -5.33
C ASN A 270 15.05 17.74 -5.71
N ALA A 271 14.36 16.91 -4.93
CA ALA A 271 14.21 15.49 -5.19
C ALA A 271 13.20 15.24 -6.32
N GLY A 272 13.49 14.24 -7.16
CA GLY A 272 12.61 13.75 -8.20
C GLY A 272 12.92 12.31 -8.54
N THR A 273 12.09 11.67 -9.36
CA THR A 273 12.36 10.30 -9.79
C THR A 273 12.07 10.15 -11.27
N VAL A 274 13.03 9.58 -12.00
CA VAL A 274 12.91 9.28 -13.43
C VAL A 274 12.58 7.79 -13.56
N GLU A 275 11.39 7.49 -14.07
CA GLU A 275 10.89 6.12 -14.22
C GLU A 275 11.22 5.58 -15.62
N PHE A 276 11.76 4.37 -15.66
CA PHE A 276 12.07 3.62 -16.87
C PHE A 276 11.33 2.29 -16.91
N ILE A 277 10.98 1.88 -18.13
CA ILE A 277 10.58 0.51 -18.44
C ILE A 277 11.74 -0.21 -19.12
N MET A 278 12.13 -1.35 -18.57
CA MET A 278 13.20 -2.18 -19.12
C MET A 278 12.62 -3.47 -19.69
N GLY A 279 12.94 -3.78 -20.94
CA GLY A 279 12.60 -5.05 -21.59
C GLY A 279 13.59 -6.16 -21.24
N ALA A 280 13.19 -7.41 -21.49
CA ALA A 280 14.01 -8.59 -21.24
C ALA A 280 15.33 -8.63 -22.04
N ASP A 281 15.47 -7.81 -23.09
CA ASP A 281 16.70 -7.64 -23.87
C ASP A 281 17.69 -6.64 -23.27
N GLY A 282 17.36 -6.04 -22.12
CA GLY A 282 18.15 -4.98 -21.46
C GLY A 282 17.93 -3.60 -22.09
N GLY A 283 17.05 -3.46 -23.07
CA GLY A 283 16.63 -2.17 -23.60
C GLY A 283 15.76 -1.44 -22.58
N PHE A 284 16.12 -0.21 -22.24
CA PHE A 284 15.34 0.62 -21.31
C PHE A 284 14.81 1.88 -22.00
N TYR A 285 13.66 2.35 -21.52
CA TYR A 285 12.94 3.48 -22.11
C TYR A 285 12.28 4.33 -21.03
N PHE A 286 12.38 5.64 -21.16
CA PHE A 286 11.72 6.61 -20.29
C PHE A 286 10.21 6.43 -20.33
N MET A 287 9.60 6.34 -19.14
CA MET A 287 8.17 6.33 -18.95
C MET A 287 7.67 7.73 -18.60
N GLU A 288 8.11 8.23 -17.45
CA GLU A 288 7.72 9.52 -16.91
C GLU A 288 8.74 10.01 -15.86
N MET A 289 8.57 11.23 -15.40
CA MET A 289 9.35 11.80 -14.31
C MET A 289 8.38 12.29 -13.24
N ASN A 290 8.42 11.67 -12.07
CA ASN A 290 7.63 12.10 -10.92
C ASN A 290 8.33 13.29 -10.26
N THR A 291 7.62 14.41 -10.17
CA THR A 291 8.18 15.71 -9.81
C THR A 291 8.10 15.99 -8.31
N ARG A 292 8.46 14.97 -7.52
CA ARG A 292 8.29 14.92 -6.06
C ARG A 292 9.19 13.86 -5.42
N LEU A 293 9.20 13.82 -4.10
CA LEU A 293 9.70 12.66 -3.36
C LEU A 293 8.83 11.44 -3.68
N GLN A 294 9.45 10.28 -3.88
CA GLN A 294 8.72 9.02 -4.04
C GLN A 294 8.36 8.41 -2.69
N VAL A 295 7.33 7.56 -2.67
CA VAL A 295 6.87 6.89 -1.45
C VAL A 295 7.98 5.98 -0.91
N GLU A 296 8.58 5.25 -1.86
CA GLU A 296 9.66 4.27 -1.76
C GLU A 296 11.07 4.89 -1.69
N HIS A 297 11.19 6.17 -1.36
CA HIS A 297 12.50 6.76 -1.07
C HIS A 297 13.27 6.08 0.08
N PRO A 298 12.64 5.49 1.13
CA PRO A 298 13.38 4.87 2.23
C PRO A 298 14.35 3.77 1.81
N VAL A 299 14.07 2.96 0.78
CA VAL A 299 15.06 1.96 0.33
C VAL A 299 16.34 2.61 -0.20
N THR A 300 16.23 3.77 -0.84
CA THR A 300 17.38 4.58 -1.24
C THR A 300 18.11 5.12 -0.01
N GLU A 301 17.39 5.60 1.00
CA GLU A 301 17.99 6.10 2.25
C GLU A 301 18.76 5.00 2.99
N MET A 302 18.19 3.81 3.10
CA MET A 302 18.79 2.67 3.80
C MET A 302 20.09 2.20 3.16
N THR A 303 20.18 2.24 1.82
CA THR A 303 21.39 1.79 1.10
C THR A 303 22.45 2.88 0.91
N THR A 304 22.08 4.16 1.00
CA THR A 304 23.02 5.28 0.84
C THR A 304 23.41 5.94 2.16
N GLY A 305 22.63 5.74 3.22
CA GLY A 305 22.79 6.42 4.51
C GLY A 305 22.41 7.91 4.47
N LEU A 306 21.69 8.35 3.44
CA LEU A 306 21.31 9.75 3.24
C LEU A 306 19.85 9.99 3.65
N ASP A 307 19.58 11.11 4.33
CA ASP A 307 18.22 11.61 4.54
C ASP A 307 17.83 12.51 3.37
N LEU A 308 16.94 12.00 2.51
CA LEU A 308 16.50 12.71 1.31
C LEU A 308 15.66 13.92 1.70
N VAL A 309 14.83 13.84 2.74
CA VAL A 309 14.02 14.98 3.23
C VAL A 309 14.93 16.09 3.77
N GLU A 310 16.02 15.74 4.46
CA GLU A 310 17.02 16.73 4.91
C GLU A 310 17.59 17.46 3.70
N TRP A 311 17.98 16.73 2.65
CA TRP A 311 18.49 17.32 1.42
C TRP A 311 17.43 18.20 0.75
N GLN A 312 16.15 17.81 0.78
CA GLN A 312 15.07 18.62 0.21
C GLN A 312 14.98 19.98 0.92
N LEU A 313 15.08 19.98 2.25
CA LEU A 313 15.06 21.19 3.08
C LEU A 313 16.28 22.08 2.83
N ARG A 314 17.49 21.49 2.76
CA ARG A 314 18.73 22.22 2.49
C ARG A 314 18.72 22.89 1.12
N VAL A 315 18.40 22.13 0.08
CA VAL A 315 18.33 22.63 -1.30
C VAL A 315 17.25 23.69 -1.45
N ALA A 316 16.07 23.50 -0.85
CA ALA A 316 15.02 24.51 -0.85
C ALA A 316 15.44 25.79 -0.10
N ALA A 317 16.29 25.68 0.92
CA ALA A 317 16.87 26.82 1.61
C ALA A 317 18.01 27.51 0.84
N GLY A 318 18.34 27.04 -0.37
CA GLY A 318 19.37 27.59 -1.26
C GLY A 318 20.78 27.05 -1.03
N GLU A 319 20.94 26.00 -0.20
CA GLU A 319 22.21 25.31 -0.02
C GLU A 319 22.53 24.46 -1.27
N PRO A 320 23.82 24.26 -1.61
CA PRO A 320 24.21 23.32 -2.67
C PRO A 320 23.95 21.87 -2.22
N LEU A 321 24.02 20.94 -3.18
CA LEU A 321 24.08 19.51 -2.86
C LEU A 321 25.25 19.21 -1.90
N PRO A 322 25.06 18.38 -0.86
CA PRO A 322 26.12 18.09 0.10
C PRO A 322 27.27 17.24 -0.45
N LEU A 323 27.00 16.45 -1.50
CA LEU A 323 27.93 15.49 -2.10
C LEU A 323 27.90 15.60 -3.63
N ASP A 324 29.05 15.38 -4.26
CA ASP A 324 29.19 15.16 -5.70
C ASP A 324 28.87 13.70 -6.08
N GLN A 325 28.60 13.42 -7.36
CA GLN A 325 28.15 12.10 -7.84
C GLN A 325 29.11 10.95 -7.49
N ASP A 326 30.41 11.22 -7.48
CA ASP A 326 31.48 10.25 -7.19
C ASP A 326 31.73 10.03 -5.69
N GLU A 327 31.09 10.81 -4.81
CA GLU A 327 31.13 10.65 -3.35
C GLU A 327 29.95 9.81 -2.82
N ILE A 328 28.98 9.47 -3.69
CA ILE A 328 27.78 8.73 -3.31
C ILE A 328 28.04 7.24 -3.46
N GLU A 329 27.99 6.54 -2.34
CA GLU A 329 28.16 5.09 -2.28
C GLU A 329 26.81 4.41 -2.01
N GLN A 330 26.64 3.21 -2.54
CA GLN A 330 25.51 2.33 -2.27
C GLN A 330 26.04 1.07 -1.61
N PHE A 331 25.48 0.74 -0.45
CA PHE A 331 25.86 -0.43 0.34
C PHE A 331 24.67 -1.36 0.51
N GLY A 332 24.96 -2.64 0.68
CA GLY A 332 23.97 -3.64 1.02
C GLY A 332 22.82 -3.73 0.03
N HIS A 333 21.67 -4.16 0.54
CA HIS A 333 20.42 -4.25 -0.19
C HIS A 333 19.25 -3.90 0.73
N ALA A 334 18.27 -3.18 0.22
CA ALA A 334 17.04 -2.88 0.95
C ALA A 334 15.80 -3.36 0.20
N PHE A 335 14.83 -3.85 0.96
CA PHE A 335 13.47 -4.10 0.50
C PHE A 335 12.51 -3.19 1.25
N GLU A 336 11.52 -2.66 0.56
CA GLU A 336 10.34 -2.02 1.14
C GLU A 336 9.11 -2.77 0.68
N VAL A 337 8.15 -2.90 1.60
CA VAL A 337 6.82 -3.40 1.31
C VAL A 337 5.77 -2.43 1.84
N ARG A 338 4.73 -2.20 1.04
CA ARG A 338 3.60 -1.36 1.43
C ARG A 338 2.52 -2.18 2.10
N LEU A 339 2.31 -1.93 3.38
CA LEU A 339 1.25 -2.53 4.16
C LEU A 339 -0.04 -1.72 3.96
N TYR A 340 -1.00 -2.33 3.26
CA TYR A 340 -2.29 -1.74 2.93
C TYR A 340 -3.42 -2.41 3.72
N ALA A 341 -4.38 -1.60 4.16
CA ALA A 341 -5.66 -2.08 4.65
C ALA A 341 -6.56 -2.45 3.46
N GLU A 342 -6.40 -3.68 2.97
CA GLU A 342 -7.08 -4.21 1.78
C GLU A 342 -7.41 -5.69 1.97
N LYS A 343 -8.58 -6.08 1.46
CA LYS A 343 -9.08 -7.45 1.40
C LYS A 343 -8.63 -8.16 0.14
N VAL A 344 -7.44 -8.76 0.15
CA VAL A 344 -6.80 -9.32 -1.06
C VAL A 344 -7.70 -10.35 -1.76
N ALA A 345 -8.33 -11.26 -1.00
CA ALA A 345 -9.20 -12.30 -1.54
C ALA A 345 -10.46 -11.76 -2.23
N GLU A 346 -10.93 -10.57 -1.84
CA GLU A 346 -12.09 -9.89 -2.43
C GLU A 346 -11.69 -8.94 -3.58
N GLY A 347 -10.51 -9.13 -4.18
CA GLY A 347 -10.02 -8.24 -5.25
C GLY A 347 -9.38 -6.95 -4.71
N PHE A 348 -8.82 -7.03 -3.50
CA PHE A 348 -8.21 -5.94 -2.74
C PHE A 348 -9.17 -4.76 -2.58
N LEU A 349 -10.39 -5.06 -2.13
CA LEU A 349 -11.28 -4.01 -1.66
C LEU A 349 -10.65 -3.33 -0.45
N PRO A 350 -10.69 -2.01 -0.34
CA PRO A 350 -10.17 -1.33 0.84
C PRO A 350 -10.89 -1.80 2.11
N SER A 351 -10.13 -1.97 3.19
CA SER A 351 -10.63 -2.30 4.51
C SER A 351 -10.62 -1.06 5.39
N THR A 352 -11.72 -0.78 6.06
CA THR A 352 -11.86 0.33 7.00
C THR A 352 -12.18 -0.18 8.39
N GLY A 353 -11.93 0.67 9.38
CA GLY A 353 -12.20 0.36 10.78
C GLY A 353 -11.10 0.86 11.70
N THR A 354 -11.27 0.58 12.99
CA THR A 354 -10.29 0.92 14.01
C THR A 354 -9.18 -0.12 14.06
N VAL A 355 -7.93 0.34 13.98
CA VAL A 355 -6.77 -0.51 14.23
C VAL A 355 -6.73 -0.80 15.73
N ARG A 356 -6.92 -2.06 16.12
CA ARG A 356 -6.92 -2.48 17.53
C ARG A 356 -5.53 -2.81 18.06
N GLY A 357 -4.66 -3.29 17.19
CA GLY A 357 -3.28 -3.63 17.48
C GLY A 357 -2.43 -3.50 16.23
N PHE A 358 -1.19 -3.07 16.41
CA PHE A 358 -0.20 -2.98 15.36
C PHE A 358 1.17 -3.21 15.98
N ASP A 359 1.71 -4.40 15.74
CA ASP A 359 3.00 -4.83 16.25
C ASP A 359 3.95 -5.11 15.08
N CYS A 360 5.17 -4.61 15.18
CA CYS A 360 6.25 -4.85 14.23
C CYS A 360 7.58 -4.72 14.98
N PRO A 361 8.59 -5.57 14.72
CA PRO A 361 9.88 -5.47 15.41
C PRO A 361 10.76 -4.37 14.80
N ASP A 362 10.31 -3.11 14.89
CA ASP A 362 10.96 -1.93 14.31
C ASP A 362 12.10 -1.35 15.17
N ASP A 363 12.36 -1.96 16.33
CA ASP A 363 13.52 -1.68 17.19
C ASP A 363 14.77 -2.48 16.79
N GLU A 364 14.64 -3.44 15.87
CA GLU A 364 15.75 -4.27 15.38
C GLU A 364 16.63 -3.53 14.36
N GLU A 365 17.95 -3.71 14.48
CA GLU A 365 18.91 -3.14 13.53
C GLU A 365 18.63 -3.64 12.11
N GLY A 366 18.50 -2.72 11.16
CA GLY A 366 18.17 -3.03 9.77
C GLY A 366 16.67 -3.17 9.50
N VAL A 367 15.79 -2.91 10.47
CA VAL A 367 14.34 -2.77 10.26
C VAL A 367 13.94 -1.30 10.46
N ARG A 368 13.06 -0.80 9.59
CA ARG A 368 12.50 0.56 9.67
C ARG A 368 11.02 0.51 9.35
N LEU A 369 10.21 1.20 10.15
CA LEU A 369 8.78 1.33 9.95
C LEU A 369 8.39 2.81 9.81
N ASP A 370 7.98 3.20 8.60
CA ASP A 370 7.38 4.51 8.36
C ASP A 370 5.85 4.37 8.43
N THR A 371 5.22 4.88 9.49
CA THR A 371 3.76 4.78 9.68
C THR A 371 3.10 6.09 10.13
N GLY A 372 1.84 6.27 9.75
CA GLY A 372 0.96 7.33 10.22
C GLY A 372 -0.20 6.83 11.08
N VAL A 373 -0.17 5.55 11.48
CA VAL A 373 -1.28 4.83 12.13
C VAL A 373 -0.77 4.16 13.39
N GLU A 374 -1.51 4.30 14.49
CA GLU A 374 -1.24 3.66 15.77
C GLU A 374 -2.49 2.90 16.26
N PRO A 375 -2.36 1.94 17.20
CA PRO A 375 -3.52 1.34 17.85
C PRO A 375 -4.50 2.40 18.40
N GLY A 376 -5.77 2.27 18.05
CA GLY A 376 -6.83 3.22 18.35
C GLY A 376 -7.17 4.20 17.22
N ASP A 377 -6.29 4.35 16.22
CA ASP A 377 -6.59 5.18 15.03
C ASP A 377 -7.59 4.46 14.10
N GLU A 378 -8.35 5.26 13.34
CA GLU A 378 -9.34 4.78 12.38
C GLU A 378 -8.84 4.90 10.93
N ILE A 379 -8.90 3.80 10.19
CA ILE A 379 -8.71 3.81 8.74
C ILE A 379 -10.03 4.19 8.09
N SER A 380 -10.13 5.46 7.69
CA SER A 380 -11.33 6.02 7.08
C SER A 380 -11.38 5.81 5.56
N ILE A 381 -12.58 5.95 5.03
CA ILE A 381 -12.93 5.79 3.61
C ILE A 381 -12.37 6.91 2.71
N HIS A 382 -11.94 8.02 3.32
CA HIS A 382 -11.64 9.28 2.65
C HIS A 382 -10.25 9.34 2.02
N TYR A 383 -9.34 8.46 2.45
CA TYR A 383 -7.92 8.57 2.12
C TYR A 383 -7.32 7.26 1.64
N ASP A 384 -6.01 7.27 1.39
CA ASP A 384 -5.23 6.11 0.96
C ASP A 384 -5.21 5.01 2.05
N PRO A 385 -5.35 3.71 1.70
CA PRO A 385 -5.41 2.63 2.69
C PRO A 385 -4.04 2.23 3.26
N MET A 386 -2.96 2.93 2.91
CA MET A 386 -1.62 2.58 3.37
C MET A 386 -1.50 2.77 4.89
N VAL A 387 -1.26 1.67 5.59
CA VAL A 387 -1.05 1.62 7.04
C VAL A 387 0.39 2.00 7.36
N ALA A 388 1.35 1.40 6.66
CA ALA A 388 2.77 1.63 6.87
C ALA A 388 3.60 1.23 5.65
N LYS A 389 4.84 1.70 5.62
CA LYS A 389 5.91 1.13 4.81
C LYS A 389 6.85 0.40 5.76
N LEU A 390 7.06 -0.89 5.48
CA LEU A 390 8.02 -1.71 6.21
C LEU A 390 9.26 -1.87 5.35
N ILE A 391 10.39 -1.42 5.87
CA ILE A 391 11.66 -1.44 5.17
C ILE A 391 12.66 -2.30 5.94
N VAL A 392 13.38 -3.14 5.21
CA VAL A 392 14.47 -3.93 5.77
C VAL A 392 15.74 -3.73 4.96
N PHE A 393 16.88 -3.85 5.64
CA PHE A 393 18.21 -3.69 5.08
C PHE A 393 19.18 -4.73 5.65
N ASP A 394 20.12 -5.17 4.82
CA ASP A 394 21.21 -6.06 5.21
C ASP A 394 22.36 -5.99 4.17
N GLU A 395 23.42 -6.77 4.40
CA GLU A 395 24.67 -6.74 3.61
C GLU A 395 24.51 -7.15 2.14
N ASP A 396 23.50 -7.97 1.83
CA ASP A 396 23.17 -8.41 0.47
C ASP A 396 21.68 -8.75 0.33
N ARG A 397 21.24 -8.96 -0.91
CA ARG A 397 19.84 -9.25 -1.23
C ARG A 397 19.30 -10.49 -0.52
N GLU A 398 20.10 -11.55 -0.37
CA GLU A 398 19.65 -12.80 0.26
C GLU A 398 19.44 -12.62 1.76
N LEU A 399 20.37 -11.93 2.42
CA LEU A 399 20.26 -11.54 3.82
C LEU A 399 19.07 -10.61 4.05
N SER A 400 18.90 -9.57 3.23
CA SER A 400 17.75 -8.65 3.33
C SER A 400 16.42 -9.36 3.10
N LEU A 401 16.37 -10.36 2.20
CA LEU A 401 15.16 -11.16 1.99
C LEU A 401 14.86 -12.07 3.19
N ARG A 402 15.88 -12.67 3.82
CA ARG A 402 15.71 -13.43 5.07
C ARG A 402 15.14 -12.54 6.18
N ARG A 403 15.70 -11.34 6.33
CA ARG A 403 15.21 -10.33 7.28
C ARG A 403 13.77 -9.91 6.96
N LEU A 404 13.43 -9.69 5.69
CA LEU A 404 12.07 -9.36 5.27
C LEU A 404 11.08 -10.45 5.70
N ARG A 405 11.43 -11.72 5.47
CA ARG A 405 10.60 -12.88 5.85
C ARG A 405 10.39 -12.95 7.36
N GLU A 406 11.46 -12.82 8.14
CA GLU A 406 11.41 -12.86 9.61
C GLU A 406 10.59 -11.70 10.18
N THR A 407 10.80 -10.49 9.65
CA THR A 407 10.08 -9.28 10.05
C THR A 407 8.58 -9.40 9.76
N LEU A 408 8.21 -9.78 8.53
CA LEU A 408 6.82 -9.96 8.13
C LEU A 408 6.10 -11.06 8.93
N ALA A 409 6.81 -12.13 9.31
CA ALA A 409 6.26 -13.19 10.13
C ALA A 409 5.94 -12.73 11.57
N ARG A 410 6.63 -11.69 12.05
CA ARG A 410 6.46 -11.07 13.38
C ARG A 410 5.67 -9.75 13.35
N THR A 411 5.25 -9.29 12.19
CA THR A 411 4.31 -8.16 12.08
C THR A 411 2.87 -8.65 12.30
N ALA A 412 2.03 -7.87 12.99
CA ALA A 412 0.58 -8.10 13.07
C ALA A 412 -0.17 -6.77 12.99
N VAL A 413 -1.33 -6.79 12.35
CA VAL A 413 -2.31 -5.69 12.38
C VAL A 413 -3.67 -6.30 12.69
N PHE A 414 -4.30 -5.83 13.77
CA PHE A 414 -5.63 -6.25 14.20
C PHE A 414 -6.67 -5.15 14.00
N GLY A 415 -7.91 -5.56 13.76
CA GLY A 415 -9.05 -4.66 13.60
C GLY A 415 -9.41 -4.28 12.17
N VAL A 416 -8.47 -4.38 11.25
CA VAL A 416 -8.67 -4.17 9.81
C VAL A 416 -8.04 -5.32 9.04
N GLU A 417 -8.63 -5.68 7.91
CA GLU A 417 -8.01 -6.65 7.00
C GLU A 417 -6.89 -5.98 6.21
N THR A 418 -5.78 -6.68 6.02
CA THR A 418 -4.59 -6.13 5.37
C THR A 418 -4.04 -7.06 4.29
N ASN A 419 -3.19 -6.50 3.43
CA ASN A 419 -2.42 -7.28 2.45
C ASN A 419 -1.22 -8.04 3.06
N LEU A 420 -1.06 -8.09 4.39
CA LEU A 420 0.11 -8.69 5.05
C LEU A 420 0.36 -10.14 4.65
N SER A 421 -0.69 -10.95 4.49
CA SER A 421 -0.56 -12.34 4.03
C SER A 421 -0.02 -12.44 2.60
N LEU A 422 -0.40 -11.50 1.72
CA LEU A 422 0.17 -11.42 0.37
C LEU A 422 1.65 -11.04 0.41
N LEU A 423 2.05 -10.09 1.26
CA LEU A 423 3.45 -9.69 1.42
C LEU A 423 4.32 -10.86 1.89
N ARG A 424 3.83 -11.67 2.84
CA ARG A 424 4.48 -12.92 3.29
C ARG A 424 4.63 -13.92 2.14
N ALA A 425 3.58 -14.11 1.34
CA ALA A 425 3.61 -15.02 0.20
C ALA A 425 4.61 -14.58 -0.88
N ILE A 426 4.66 -13.27 -1.19
CA ILE A 426 5.65 -12.69 -2.12
C ILE A 426 7.07 -12.94 -1.59
N ALA A 427 7.33 -12.63 -0.32
CA ALA A 427 8.65 -12.81 0.27
C ALA A 427 9.10 -14.28 0.25
N ALA A 428 8.16 -15.23 0.38
CA ALA A 428 8.42 -16.67 0.31
C ALA A 428 8.59 -17.22 -1.11
N ASP A 429 8.31 -16.43 -2.16
CA ASP A 429 8.28 -16.90 -3.54
C ASP A 429 9.68 -17.13 -4.14
N ASP A 430 9.88 -18.27 -4.81
CA ASP A 430 11.15 -18.64 -5.43
C ASP A 430 11.54 -17.71 -6.60
N ARG A 431 10.59 -17.22 -7.40
CA ARG A 431 10.89 -16.29 -8.50
C ARG A 431 11.33 -14.94 -7.95
N PHE A 432 10.67 -14.47 -6.87
CA PHE A 432 11.08 -13.26 -6.16
C PHE A 432 12.48 -13.42 -5.53
N ALA A 433 12.74 -14.55 -4.89
CA ALA A 433 14.06 -14.86 -4.34
C ALA A 433 15.16 -14.90 -5.41
N ALA A 434 14.85 -15.39 -6.61
CA ALA A 434 15.76 -15.39 -7.76
C ALA A 434 15.94 -14.02 -8.43
N GLY A 435 15.14 -13.00 -8.07
CA GLY A 435 15.12 -11.70 -8.72
C GLY A 435 14.49 -11.72 -10.11
N ASP A 436 13.76 -12.79 -10.46
CA ASP A 436 13.05 -12.95 -11.74
C ASP A 436 11.64 -12.35 -11.66
N MET A 437 11.57 -11.03 -11.79
CA MET A 437 10.33 -10.26 -11.64
C MET A 437 9.98 -9.50 -12.92
N ASP A 438 8.70 -9.26 -13.11
CA ASP A 438 8.13 -8.37 -14.12
C ASP A 438 6.82 -7.78 -13.59
N THR A 439 6.31 -6.73 -14.25
CA THR A 439 5.11 -6.01 -13.78
C THR A 439 3.80 -6.82 -13.85
N GLY A 440 3.80 -7.99 -14.48
CA GLY A 440 2.65 -8.89 -14.55
C GLY A 440 2.66 -9.99 -13.49
N MET A 441 3.76 -10.17 -12.75
CA MET A 441 3.95 -11.30 -11.82
C MET A 441 2.89 -11.34 -10.72
N VAL A 442 2.46 -10.19 -10.19
CA VAL A 442 1.42 -10.16 -9.16
C VAL A 442 0.10 -10.71 -9.68
N ASP A 443 -0.34 -10.26 -10.86
CA ASP A 443 -1.58 -10.73 -11.47
C ASP A 443 -1.50 -12.23 -11.86
N GLU A 444 -0.31 -12.70 -12.28
CA GLU A 444 -0.05 -14.12 -12.59
C GLU A 444 -0.14 -15.02 -11.35
N ARG A 445 0.48 -14.62 -10.24
CA ARG A 445 0.69 -15.45 -9.04
C ARG A 445 -0.38 -15.26 -7.97
N LEU A 446 -1.29 -14.30 -8.11
CA LEU A 446 -2.26 -13.91 -7.09
C LEU A 446 -3.09 -15.09 -6.55
N ALA A 447 -3.53 -16.00 -7.42
CA ALA A 447 -4.32 -17.16 -7.01
C ALA A 447 -3.52 -18.11 -6.10
N ASP A 448 -2.23 -18.28 -6.38
CA ASP A 448 -1.35 -19.11 -5.56
C ASP A 448 -1.04 -18.43 -4.22
N TRP A 449 -0.79 -17.12 -4.24
CA TRP A 449 -0.44 -16.34 -3.04
C TRP A 449 -1.60 -16.07 -2.08
N THR A 450 -2.85 -16.13 -2.55
CA THR A 450 -4.03 -15.96 -1.68
C THR A 450 -4.46 -17.26 -1.00
N THR A 451 -3.87 -18.40 -1.35
CA THR A 451 -4.17 -19.69 -0.73
C THR A 451 -3.38 -19.85 0.57
N ILE A 452 -3.98 -19.46 1.71
CA ILE A 452 -3.40 -19.68 3.03
C ILE A 452 -3.69 -21.12 3.49
N PRO A 453 -2.69 -21.93 3.84
CA PRO A 453 -2.92 -23.26 4.41
C PRO A 453 -3.75 -23.19 5.70
N ALA A 454 -4.57 -24.21 5.94
CA ALA A 454 -5.24 -24.36 7.24
C ALA A 454 -4.19 -24.42 8.37
N PRO A 455 -4.48 -23.84 9.55
CA PRO A 455 -3.55 -23.86 10.68
C PRO A 455 -3.21 -25.31 11.07
N SER A 456 -1.92 -25.55 11.33
CA SER A 456 -1.48 -26.87 11.83
C SER A 456 -2.12 -27.16 13.19
N THR A 457 -2.22 -28.43 13.56
CA THR A 457 -2.66 -28.81 14.91
C THR A 457 -1.71 -28.27 15.99
N GLY A 458 -0.43 -28.02 15.64
CA GLY A 458 0.53 -27.32 16.50
C GLY A 458 0.18 -25.85 16.73
N VAL A 459 -0.20 -25.13 15.68
CA VAL A 459 -0.69 -23.74 15.76
C VAL A 459 -1.95 -23.64 16.62
N LEU A 460 -2.91 -24.54 16.40
CA LEU A 460 -4.14 -24.59 17.21
C LEU A 460 -3.86 -24.96 18.68
N ALA A 461 -2.89 -25.85 18.92
CA ALA A 461 -2.44 -26.19 20.27
C ALA A 461 -1.81 -24.99 20.98
N ALA A 462 -0.90 -24.26 20.30
CA ALA A 462 -0.27 -23.06 20.84
C ALA A 462 -1.30 -21.98 21.16
N ALA A 463 -2.27 -21.76 20.26
CA ALA A 463 -3.37 -20.82 20.47
C ALA A 463 -4.18 -21.13 21.73
N ALA A 464 -4.49 -22.40 21.94
CA ALA A 464 -5.30 -22.82 23.06
C ALA A 464 -4.54 -22.84 24.39
N VAL A 465 -3.25 -23.21 24.40
CA VAL A 465 -2.38 -23.06 25.57
C VAL A 465 -2.21 -21.60 25.95
N TYR A 466 -2.00 -20.71 24.97
CA TYR A 466 -1.95 -19.27 25.23
C TYR A 466 -3.25 -18.78 25.88
N ARG A 467 -4.41 -19.21 25.37
CA ARG A 467 -5.71 -18.84 25.95
C ARG A 467 -5.88 -19.35 27.39
N GLN A 468 -5.41 -20.56 27.70
CA GLN A 468 -5.41 -21.11 29.05
C GLN A 468 -4.59 -20.21 30.00
N MET A 469 -3.43 -19.74 29.55
CA MET A 469 -2.55 -18.86 30.34
C MET A 469 -3.17 -17.48 30.57
N GLU A 470 -3.76 -16.87 29.54
CA GLU A 470 -4.49 -15.59 29.69
C GLU A 470 -5.60 -15.71 30.75
N LEU A 471 -6.41 -16.76 30.67
CA LEU A 471 -7.48 -17.00 31.65
C LEU A 471 -6.95 -17.21 33.06
N GLN A 472 -5.73 -17.74 33.20
CA GLN A 472 -5.13 -17.97 34.51
C GLN A 472 -4.72 -16.63 35.12
N LEU A 473 -4.12 -15.74 34.32
CA LEU A 473 -3.78 -14.37 34.71
C LEU A 473 -5.04 -13.54 35.04
N ASP A 474 -6.06 -13.60 34.19
CA ASP A 474 -7.32 -12.85 34.37
C ASP A 474 -8.07 -13.25 35.66
N ASN A 475 -7.90 -14.50 36.10
CA ASN A 475 -8.55 -15.04 37.29
C ASN A 475 -7.69 -14.94 38.55
N GLU A 476 -6.46 -14.41 38.49
CA GLU A 476 -5.61 -14.28 39.68
C GLU A 476 -6.31 -13.42 40.76
N ASP A 477 -6.44 -13.97 41.96
CA ASP A 477 -6.95 -13.27 43.13
C ASP A 477 -5.78 -12.82 43.98
N GLU A 478 -5.51 -11.51 44.04
CA GLU A 478 -4.42 -10.95 44.85
C GLU A 478 -4.56 -11.27 46.35
N GLU A 479 -5.79 -11.47 46.84
CA GLU A 479 -6.07 -11.78 48.24
C GLU A 479 -5.92 -13.28 48.55
N ASP A 480 -6.17 -14.16 47.57
CA ASP A 480 -5.93 -15.61 47.66
C ASP A 480 -5.32 -16.20 46.36
N PRO A 481 -4.00 -16.00 46.14
CA PRO A 481 -3.31 -16.51 44.95
C PRO A 481 -3.32 -18.04 44.83
N THR A 482 -3.68 -18.75 45.92
CA THR A 482 -3.69 -20.22 45.99
C THR A 482 -5.08 -20.81 45.86
N SER A 483 -6.10 -19.98 45.62
CA SER A 483 -7.47 -20.43 45.48
C SER A 483 -7.60 -21.44 44.33
N PRO A 484 -8.17 -22.63 44.55
CA PRO A 484 -8.41 -23.59 43.47
C PRO A 484 -9.53 -23.12 42.52
N TRP A 485 -10.29 -22.10 42.89
CA TRP A 485 -11.41 -21.59 42.08
C TRP A 485 -10.99 -20.61 40.99
N THR A 486 -9.74 -20.13 41.02
CA THR A 486 -9.17 -19.25 40.01
C THR A 486 -8.51 -20.03 38.86
N GLN A 487 -8.34 -21.34 39.00
CA GLN A 487 -7.75 -22.21 37.98
C GLN A 487 -8.72 -22.42 36.81
N PRO A 488 -8.40 -21.97 35.58
CA PRO A 488 -9.28 -22.12 34.42
C PRO A 488 -9.14 -23.50 33.76
N ASP A 489 -8.96 -24.57 34.52
CA ASP A 489 -8.69 -25.94 34.04
C ASP A 489 -9.96 -26.75 33.75
N GLY A 490 -11.13 -26.18 34.05
CA GLY A 490 -12.43 -26.83 33.85
C GLY A 490 -12.66 -28.05 34.75
N TRP A 491 -11.99 -28.15 35.91
CA TRP A 491 -12.01 -29.32 36.78
C TRP A 491 -13.41 -29.91 37.02
N ARG A 492 -13.50 -31.26 36.97
CA ARG A 492 -14.70 -32.04 37.26
C ARG A 492 -14.34 -33.27 38.08
N VAL A 493 -15.24 -33.67 38.99
CA VAL A 493 -15.08 -34.84 39.86
C VAL A 493 -14.87 -36.15 39.07
N SER A 494 -15.45 -36.25 37.87
CA SER A 494 -15.32 -37.39 36.97
C SER A 494 -13.95 -37.50 36.29
N GLY A 495 -13.12 -36.45 36.35
CA GLY A 495 -11.80 -36.41 35.73
C GLY A 495 -11.79 -36.11 34.23
N ASP A 496 -12.95 -35.86 33.63
CA ASP A 496 -13.17 -35.48 32.22
C ASP A 496 -13.34 -33.95 32.03
N GLY A 497 -12.94 -33.18 33.04
CA GLY A 497 -12.92 -31.71 32.95
C GLY A 497 -11.88 -31.21 31.95
N GLY A 498 -12.13 -30.04 31.38
CA GLY A 498 -11.24 -29.40 30.44
C GLY A 498 -11.78 -28.06 29.96
N LEU A 499 -10.91 -27.30 29.31
CA LEU A 499 -11.22 -26.03 28.66
C LEU A 499 -11.53 -26.30 27.18
N ARG A 500 -12.66 -25.77 26.69
CA ARG A 500 -12.90 -25.68 25.24
C ARG A 500 -12.50 -24.31 24.74
N VAL A 501 -11.53 -24.27 23.83
CA VAL A 501 -11.16 -23.07 23.09
C VAL A 501 -11.71 -23.19 21.68
N ARG A 502 -12.55 -22.25 21.27
CA ARG A 502 -13.09 -22.19 19.92
C ARG A 502 -12.41 -21.09 19.14
N LEU A 503 -11.85 -21.45 17.99
CA LEU A 503 -11.07 -20.58 17.12
C LEU A 503 -11.67 -20.61 15.72
N ALA A 504 -11.59 -19.52 14.98
CA ALA A 504 -11.91 -19.50 13.56
C ALA A 504 -10.74 -18.98 12.73
N ALA A 505 -10.45 -19.68 11.64
CA ALA A 505 -9.45 -19.30 10.64
C ALA A 505 -10.05 -19.47 9.25
N ALA A 506 -9.92 -18.45 8.39
CA ALA A 506 -10.45 -18.48 7.02
C ALA A 506 -11.94 -18.91 6.90
N GLY A 507 -12.76 -18.58 7.90
CA GLY A 507 -14.18 -18.93 7.93
C GLY A 507 -14.51 -20.33 8.46
N GLU A 508 -13.52 -21.14 8.78
CA GLU A 508 -13.71 -22.45 9.42
C GLU A 508 -13.53 -22.36 10.93
N GLU A 509 -14.52 -22.87 11.68
CA GLU A 509 -14.43 -22.99 13.14
C GLU A 509 -13.75 -24.31 13.54
N GLN A 510 -12.84 -24.24 14.50
CA GLN A 510 -12.16 -25.37 15.10
C GLN A 510 -12.34 -25.32 16.63
N ASP A 511 -12.78 -26.43 17.20
CA ASP A 511 -12.82 -26.62 18.66
C ASP A 511 -11.55 -27.36 19.10
N VAL A 512 -10.80 -26.76 20.02
CA VAL A 512 -9.66 -27.36 20.70
C VAL A 512 -10.08 -27.66 22.13
N TRP A 513 -10.07 -28.94 22.51
CA TRP A 513 -10.35 -29.35 23.89
C TRP A 513 -9.05 -29.57 24.65
N LEU A 514 -8.83 -28.82 25.73
CA LEU A 514 -7.63 -28.88 26.57
C LEU A 514 -7.97 -29.54 27.90
N GLN A 515 -7.36 -30.69 28.18
CA GLN A 515 -7.46 -31.36 29.47
C GLN A 515 -6.12 -31.27 30.19
N SER A 516 -6.08 -30.68 31.39
CA SER A 516 -4.87 -30.69 32.21
C SER A 516 -4.58 -32.11 32.71
N VAL A 517 -3.35 -32.57 32.49
CA VAL A 517 -2.86 -33.89 32.96
C VAL A 517 -1.71 -33.76 33.97
N GLY A 518 -1.18 -32.55 34.13
CA GLY A 518 -0.13 -32.19 35.09
C GLY A 518 0.11 -30.67 35.08
N PRO A 519 1.00 -30.16 35.95
CA PRO A 519 1.45 -28.77 35.89
C PRO A 519 2.04 -28.50 34.50
N GLU A 520 1.55 -27.47 33.82
CA GLU A 520 2.06 -27.06 32.49
C GLU A 520 2.01 -28.17 31.43
N GLN A 521 1.13 -29.17 31.63
CA GLN A 521 0.99 -30.33 30.77
C GLN A 521 -0.48 -30.61 30.47
N TRP A 522 -0.79 -30.78 29.20
CA TRP A 522 -2.14 -30.95 28.68
C TRP A 522 -2.23 -32.10 27.68
N ALA A 523 -3.37 -32.79 27.67
CA ALA A 523 -3.82 -33.60 26.55
C ALA A 523 -4.83 -32.80 25.74
N LEU A 524 -4.53 -32.54 24.48
CA LEU A 524 -5.38 -31.80 23.57
C LEU A 524 -6.13 -32.74 22.62
N SER A 525 -7.37 -32.39 22.29
CA SER A 525 -8.14 -33.02 21.22
C SER A 525 -8.60 -31.98 20.20
N ILE A 526 -8.28 -32.21 18.92
CA ILE A 526 -8.63 -31.33 17.80
C ILE A 526 -9.22 -32.21 16.70
N GLY A 527 -10.54 -32.19 16.54
CA GLY A 527 -11.21 -33.13 15.64
C GLY A 527 -10.96 -34.59 16.04
N GLU A 528 -10.29 -35.36 15.17
CA GLU A 528 -9.90 -36.75 15.44
C GLU A 528 -8.47 -36.87 16.03
N ASP A 529 -7.69 -35.78 16.01
CA ASP A 529 -6.32 -35.78 16.50
C ASP A 529 -6.26 -35.60 18.01
N SER A 530 -5.28 -36.25 18.63
CA SER A 530 -4.95 -36.07 20.05
C SER A 530 -3.46 -35.82 20.21
N LEU A 531 -3.12 -34.76 20.95
CA LEU A 531 -1.75 -34.29 21.15
C LEU A 531 -1.40 -34.27 22.64
N ALA A 532 -0.18 -34.71 22.99
CA ALA A 532 0.40 -34.43 24.29
C ALA A 532 1.19 -33.12 24.20
N VAL A 533 0.85 -32.12 25.02
CA VAL A 533 1.45 -30.79 24.99
C VAL A 533 2.01 -30.44 26.36
N GLU A 534 3.25 -29.96 26.38
CA GLU A 534 3.93 -29.46 27.57
C GLU A 534 4.47 -28.05 27.28
N LEU A 535 4.21 -27.11 28.19
CA LEU A 535 4.82 -25.79 28.13
C LEU A 535 6.27 -25.91 28.62
N VAL A 536 7.21 -25.50 27.78
CA VAL A 536 8.65 -25.56 28.06
C VAL A 536 9.14 -24.21 28.57
N GLU A 537 8.75 -23.13 27.89
CA GLU A 537 9.18 -21.77 28.20
C GLU A 537 8.16 -20.76 27.70
N VAL A 538 7.98 -19.68 28.46
CA VAL A 538 7.18 -18.51 28.08
C VAL A 538 8.14 -17.34 27.88
N GLU A 539 8.04 -16.73 26.72
CA GLU A 539 8.75 -15.50 26.38
C GLU A 539 7.75 -14.35 26.20
N PRO A 540 8.20 -13.08 26.17
CA PRO A 540 7.29 -11.94 26.05
C PRO A 540 6.33 -11.99 24.85
N GLU A 541 6.81 -12.49 23.71
CA GLU A 541 6.05 -12.57 22.44
C GLU A 541 6.08 -13.98 21.84
N ALA A 542 6.39 -15.00 22.64
CA ALA A 542 6.46 -16.37 22.13
C ALA A 542 6.17 -17.44 23.20
N LEU A 543 5.72 -18.58 22.72
CA LEU A 543 5.54 -19.81 23.49
C LEU A 543 6.45 -20.90 22.95
N VAL A 544 7.18 -21.57 23.84
CA VAL A 544 7.93 -22.78 23.51
C VAL A 544 7.17 -23.98 24.06
N LEU A 545 6.67 -24.85 23.19
CA LEU A 545 5.89 -26.02 23.54
C LEU A 545 6.57 -27.31 23.08
N ALA A 546 6.58 -28.33 23.92
CA ALA A 546 6.84 -29.70 23.52
C ALA A 546 5.52 -30.36 23.12
N ILE A 547 5.35 -30.63 21.83
CA ILE A 547 4.15 -31.29 21.29
C ILE A 547 4.56 -32.67 20.80
N ASP A 548 3.96 -33.71 21.40
CA ASP A 548 4.32 -35.13 21.21
C ASP A 548 5.84 -35.38 21.35
N GLY A 549 6.47 -34.67 22.29
CA GLY A 549 7.91 -34.76 22.58
C GLY A 549 8.81 -33.93 21.65
N HIS A 550 8.25 -33.21 20.69
CA HIS A 550 8.98 -32.29 19.82
C HIS A 550 8.85 -30.85 20.30
N VAL A 551 9.98 -30.25 20.71
CA VAL A 551 10.04 -28.85 21.14
C VAL A 551 9.94 -27.93 19.92
N ARG A 552 9.00 -27.00 19.96
CA ARG A 552 8.70 -26.02 18.92
C ARG A 552 8.48 -24.65 19.54
N ARG A 553 8.89 -23.60 18.83
CA ARG A 553 8.65 -22.20 19.17
C ARG A 553 7.49 -21.68 18.32
N PHE A 554 6.60 -20.92 18.96
CA PHE A 554 5.50 -20.22 18.34
C PHE A 554 5.56 -18.76 18.75
N ASP A 555 5.71 -17.83 17.81
CA ASP A 555 5.57 -16.41 18.13
C ASP A 555 4.08 -16.08 18.25
N VAL A 556 3.72 -15.27 19.24
CA VAL A 556 2.34 -14.99 19.63
C VAL A 556 2.11 -13.49 19.74
N LEU A 557 1.15 -12.99 18.97
CA LEU A 557 0.64 -11.62 19.07
C LEU A 557 -0.87 -11.68 19.26
N ALA A 558 -1.42 -10.89 20.17
CA ALA A 558 -2.77 -11.08 20.66
C ALA A 558 -3.45 -9.75 20.98
N ASP A 559 -4.74 -9.65 20.64
CA ASP A 559 -5.66 -8.68 21.25
C ASP A 559 -6.85 -9.42 21.89
N ALA A 560 -7.88 -8.68 22.32
CA ALA A 560 -9.05 -9.29 22.96
C ALA A 560 -9.87 -10.22 22.03
N GLN A 561 -9.80 -10.04 20.70
CA GLN A 561 -10.63 -10.73 19.70
C GLN A 561 -9.83 -11.67 18.80
N ASP A 562 -8.59 -11.32 18.49
CA ASP A 562 -7.74 -11.99 17.52
C ASP A 562 -6.47 -12.51 18.18
N LEU A 563 -5.90 -13.54 17.56
CA LEU A 563 -4.65 -14.17 17.99
C LEU A 563 -3.85 -14.53 16.74
N GLN A 564 -2.70 -13.92 16.54
CA GLN A 564 -1.74 -14.34 15.53
C GLN A 564 -0.75 -15.32 16.15
N ILE A 565 -0.67 -16.51 15.57
CA ILE A 565 0.35 -17.52 15.90
C ILE A 565 1.23 -17.72 14.69
N THR A 566 2.54 -17.61 14.87
CA THR A 566 3.55 -17.84 13.83
C THR A 566 4.36 -19.10 14.14
N GLU A 567 4.40 -20.04 13.21
CA GLU A 567 5.23 -21.25 13.27
C GLU A 567 6.14 -21.30 12.03
N ALA A 568 7.45 -21.40 12.23
CA ALA A 568 8.44 -21.53 11.15
C ALA A 568 8.28 -20.48 10.01
N GLY A 569 7.96 -19.23 10.38
CA GLY A 569 7.78 -18.12 9.45
C GLY A 569 6.40 -18.05 8.79
N VAL A 570 5.48 -18.97 9.10
CA VAL A 570 4.09 -18.95 8.61
C VAL A 570 3.18 -18.49 9.73
N SER A 571 2.45 -17.40 9.49
CA SER A 571 1.56 -16.78 10.46
C SER A 571 0.10 -17.06 10.16
N HIS A 572 -0.66 -17.40 11.20
CA HIS A 572 -2.11 -17.61 11.13
C HIS A 572 -2.81 -16.65 12.09
N VAL A 573 -3.76 -15.87 11.57
CA VAL A 573 -4.65 -15.04 12.39
C VAL A 573 -5.91 -15.84 12.72
N LEU A 574 -6.14 -16.04 14.02
CA LEU A 574 -7.23 -16.85 14.57
C LEU A 574 -8.19 -15.93 15.32
N LYS A 575 -9.47 -15.92 14.90
CA LYS A 575 -10.54 -15.25 15.63
C LYS A 575 -10.93 -16.06 16.85
N ARG A 576 -10.99 -15.42 18.01
CA ARG A 576 -11.43 -16.03 19.27
C ARG A 576 -12.96 -16.00 19.31
N ILE A 577 -13.58 -17.17 19.41
CA ILE A 577 -15.04 -17.28 19.52
C ILE A 577 -15.39 -17.63 20.95
N ASP A 578 -16.18 -16.79 21.61
CA ASP A 578 -16.82 -17.16 22.87
C ASP A 578 -17.90 -18.22 22.58
N PRO A 579 -17.71 -19.48 23.01
CA PRO A 579 -18.68 -20.55 22.75
C PRO A 579 -20.03 -20.33 23.46
N TYR A 580 -20.13 -19.35 24.37
CA TYR A 580 -21.33 -19.01 25.12
C TYR A 580 -21.96 -17.68 24.69
N ALA A 581 -21.35 -16.93 23.77
CA ALA A 581 -21.95 -15.75 23.17
C ALA A 581 -23.13 -16.16 22.26
N ALA A 582 -24.22 -15.39 22.30
CA ALA A 582 -25.39 -15.66 21.47
C ALA A 582 -25.02 -15.54 19.98
N ALA A 583 -25.15 -16.63 19.22
CA ALA A 583 -24.87 -16.66 17.78
C ALA A 583 -25.77 -15.66 17.03
N GLY A 584 -25.19 -14.54 16.61
CA GLY A 584 -25.80 -13.53 15.76
C GLY A 584 -25.06 -13.43 14.43
N GLY A 585 -25.05 -14.51 13.63
CA GLY A 585 -24.48 -14.49 12.29
C GLY A 585 -25.55 -14.11 11.27
N ALA A 586 -25.42 -12.93 10.65
CA ALA A 586 -26.16 -12.58 9.45
C ALA A 586 -25.63 -13.43 8.28
N ALA A 587 -26.48 -14.28 7.72
CA ALA A 587 -26.19 -14.90 6.42
C ALA A 587 -26.20 -13.80 5.34
N ALA A 588 -25.26 -13.87 4.39
CA ALA A 588 -25.25 -13.00 3.23
C ALA A 588 -26.58 -13.14 2.48
N ASP A 589 -27.36 -12.07 2.44
CA ASP A 589 -28.65 -12.05 1.75
C ASP A 589 -28.41 -11.72 0.27
N GLU A 590 -28.39 -12.74 -0.58
CA GLU A 590 -28.13 -12.61 -2.02
C GLU A 590 -29.19 -11.76 -2.75
N ALA A 591 -30.38 -11.56 -2.16
CA ALA A 591 -31.43 -10.68 -2.66
C ALA A 591 -31.21 -9.21 -2.29
N HIS A 592 -30.28 -8.93 -1.38
CA HIS A 592 -29.96 -7.61 -0.84
C HIS A 592 -28.45 -7.38 -0.87
N PRO A 593 -27.84 -7.20 -2.06
CA PRO A 593 -26.40 -6.98 -2.13
C PRO A 593 -26.03 -5.74 -1.30
N GLY A 594 -25.27 -6.00 -0.23
CA GLY A 594 -24.66 -4.97 0.61
C GLY A 594 -23.56 -4.24 -0.13
N SER A 595 -23.18 -3.06 0.36
CA SER A 595 -22.01 -2.36 -0.15
C SER A 595 -20.77 -3.21 0.13
N PRO A 596 -20.03 -3.65 -0.91
CA PRO A 596 -18.87 -4.54 -0.71
C PRO A 596 -17.70 -3.81 -0.06
N MET A 597 -17.69 -2.48 -0.18
CA MET A 597 -16.76 -1.56 0.45
C MET A 597 -17.50 -0.27 0.81
N PRO A 598 -17.02 0.51 1.79
CA PRO A 598 -17.48 1.88 1.95
C PRO A 598 -17.03 2.74 0.76
N GLY A 599 -17.82 3.73 0.40
CA GLY A 599 -17.47 4.63 -0.70
C GLY A 599 -18.60 5.56 -1.11
N ARG A 600 -18.35 6.35 -2.15
CA ARG A 600 -19.32 7.24 -2.79
C ARG A 600 -19.94 6.57 -4.00
N ILE A 601 -21.25 6.67 -4.20
CA ILE A 601 -21.89 6.20 -5.44
C ILE A 601 -21.60 7.20 -6.56
N VAL A 602 -20.87 6.79 -7.59
CA VAL A 602 -20.49 7.64 -8.73
C VAL A 602 -21.34 7.42 -9.97
N ALA A 603 -22.01 6.28 -10.08
CA ALA A 603 -22.95 6.01 -11.15
C ALA A 603 -24.03 5.02 -10.70
N VAL A 604 -25.27 5.23 -11.13
CA VAL A 604 -26.37 4.26 -10.96
C VAL A 604 -26.85 3.83 -12.35
N HIS A 605 -26.80 2.53 -12.62
CA HIS A 605 -27.08 1.94 -13.94
C HIS A 605 -28.50 1.39 -14.10
N VAL A 606 -29.22 1.18 -13.00
CA VAL A 606 -30.59 0.64 -12.98
C VAL A 606 -31.56 1.59 -12.29
N LYS A 607 -32.86 1.39 -12.50
CA LYS A 607 -33.94 2.11 -11.82
C LYS A 607 -34.88 1.15 -11.12
N GLU A 608 -35.64 1.65 -10.17
CA GLU A 608 -36.75 0.91 -9.56
C GLU A 608 -37.74 0.44 -10.65
N GLY A 609 -38.04 -0.85 -10.66
CA GLY A 609 -38.87 -1.52 -11.66
C GLY A 609 -38.09 -2.13 -12.83
N ASP A 610 -36.78 -1.90 -12.95
CA ASP A 610 -35.97 -2.54 -13.99
C ASP A 610 -35.75 -4.03 -13.66
N ARG A 611 -35.75 -4.87 -14.69
CA ARG A 611 -35.40 -6.28 -14.59
C ARG A 611 -33.90 -6.44 -14.82
N VAL A 612 -33.23 -7.17 -13.94
CA VAL A 612 -31.78 -7.45 -13.99
C VAL A 612 -31.53 -8.96 -14.02
N GLU A 613 -30.52 -9.38 -14.75
CA GLU A 613 -29.99 -10.75 -14.69
C GLU A 613 -28.82 -10.82 -13.69
N THR A 614 -28.51 -12.02 -13.18
CA THR A 614 -27.33 -12.22 -12.33
C THR A 614 -26.07 -11.75 -13.05
N GLY A 615 -25.30 -10.87 -12.42
CA GLY A 615 -24.08 -10.28 -12.96
C GLY A 615 -24.28 -8.92 -13.66
N ASP A 616 -25.53 -8.46 -13.86
CA ASP A 616 -25.78 -7.14 -14.43
C ASP A 616 -25.28 -6.02 -13.50
N PRO A 617 -24.67 -4.95 -14.05
CA PRO A 617 -24.19 -3.83 -13.25
C PRO A 617 -25.36 -3.01 -12.70
N ILE A 618 -25.38 -2.79 -11.39
CA ILE A 618 -26.41 -2.01 -10.69
C ILE A 618 -25.96 -0.58 -10.50
N LEU A 619 -24.78 -0.39 -9.89
CA LEU A 619 -24.20 0.92 -9.60
C LEU A 619 -22.67 0.80 -9.48
N VAL A 620 -21.99 1.94 -9.47
CA VAL A 620 -20.54 2.05 -9.29
C VAL A 620 -20.25 2.85 -8.03
N LEU A 621 -19.40 2.29 -7.17
CA LEU A 621 -18.85 2.93 -5.99
C LEU A 621 -17.44 3.43 -6.29
N GLU A 622 -17.07 4.57 -5.73
CA GLU A 622 -15.71 5.10 -5.68
C GLU A 622 -15.29 5.27 -4.22
N GLY A 623 -14.21 4.60 -3.83
CA GLY A 623 -13.61 4.77 -2.50
C GLY A 623 -12.11 4.54 -2.59
N MET A 624 -11.33 5.36 -1.88
CA MET A 624 -9.88 5.17 -1.73
C MET A 624 -9.15 5.01 -3.09
N LYS A 625 -9.49 5.86 -4.07
CA LYS A 625 -8.99 5.88 -5.47
C LYS A 625 -9.35 4.66 -6.33
N MET A 626 -10.24 3.79 -5.88
CA MET A 626 -10.74 2.65 -6.63
C MET A 626 -12.22 2.81 -6.98
N GLU A 627 -12.58 2.42 -8.21
CA GLU A 627 -13.97 2.26 -8.64
C GLU A 627 -14.34 0.76 -8.59
N PHE A 628 -15.51 0.45 -8.03
CA PHE A 628 -16.05 -0.90 -7.96
C PHE A 628 -17.49 -0.94 -8.47
N THR A 629 -17.76 -1.78 -9.46
CA THR A 629 -19.12 -1.98 -9.98
C THR A 629 -19.84 -3.06 -9.17
N VAL A 630 -20.88 -2.66 -8.44
CA VAL A 630 -21.79 -3.59 -7.76
C VAL A 630 -22.69 -4.24 -8.81
N LYS A 631 -22.73 -5.58 -8.80
CA LYS A 631 -23.51 -6.39 -9.74
C LYS A 631 -24.67 -7.09 -9.02
N ALA A 632 -25.70 -7.44 -9.77
CA ALA A 632 -26.81 -8.22 -9.25
C ALA A 632 -26.37 -9.63 -8.86
N GLY A 633 -26.59 -10.01 -7.60
CA GLY A 633 -26.35 -11.37 -7.10
C GLY A 633 -27.38 -12.40 -7.62
N VAL A 634 -28.60 -11.94 -7.88
CA VAL A 634 -29.73 -12.76 -8.35
C VAL A 634 -30.44 -12.08 -9.51
N ALA A 635 -31.04 -12.88 -10.41
CA ALA A 635 -31.95 -12.36 -11.43
C ALA A 635 -33.30 -12.00 -10.81
N GLY A 636 -33.86 -10.84 -11.17
CA GLY A 636 -35.08 -10.35 -10.56
C GLY A 636 -35.47 -8.94 -10.99
N THR A 637 -36.44 -8.36 -10.29
CA THR A 637 -36.85 -6.97 -10.48
C THR A 637 -36.34 -6.10 -9.34
N VAL A 638 -35.73 -4.97 -9.67
CA VAL A 638 -35.27 -3.99 -8.68
C VAL A 638 -36.49 -3.36 -8.01
N GLU A 639 -36.77 -3.69 -6.76
CA GLU A 639 -37.89 -3.11 -6.02
C GLU A 639 -37.56 -1.70 -5.53
N LYS A 640 -36.34 -1.53 -5.01
CA LYS A 640 -35.96 -0.27 -4.36
C LYS A 640 -34.47 -0.01 -4.43
N LEU A 641 -34.10 1.23 -4.74
CA LEU A 641 -32.73 1.73 -4.58
C LEU A 641 -32.67 2.54 -3.28
N LYS A 642 -31.78 2.14 -2.36
CA LYS A 642 -31.70 2.78 -1.03
C LYS A 642 -30.88 4.08 -1.05
N TYR A 643 -30.03 4.24 -2.06
CA TYR A 643 -29.10 5.35 -2.21
C TYR A 643 -29.06 5.83 -3.66
N GLY A 644 -28.74 7.10 -3.84
CA GLY A 644 -28.60 7.75 -5.14
C GLY A 644 -27.16 8.09 -5.51
N GLU A 645 -26.98 8.57 -6.74
CA GLU A 645 -25.70 9.07 -7.22
C GLU A 645 -25.23 10.26 -6.35
N GLY A 646 -24.00 10.18 -5.86
CA GLY A 646 -23.39 11.17 -4.97
C GLY A 646 -23.42 10.81 -3.48
N ASP A 647 -24.25 9.85 -3.05
CA ASP A 647 -24.38 9.44 -1.65
C ASP A 647 -23.15 8.66 -1.15
N MET A 648 -22.84 8.79 0.14
CA MET A 648 -21.81 8.02 0.85
C MET A 648 -22.44 6.82 1.55
N VAL A 649 -21.81 5.66 1.44
CA VAL A 649 -22.26 4.40 2.05
C VAL A 649 -21.12 3.72 2.80
N GLU A 650 -21.46 3.04 3.90
CA GLU A 650 -20.55 2.20 4.67
C GLU A 650 -20.48 0.77 4.10
N ALA A 651 -19.50 -0.03 4.52
CA ALA A 651 -19.48 -1.44 4.17
C ALA A 651 -20.73 -2.17 4.69
N GLU A 652 -21.15 -3.21 3.97
CA GLU A 652 -22.24 -4.14 4.31
C GLU A 652 -23.64 -3.53 4.41
N VAL A 653 -23.81 -2.21 4.20
CA VAL A 653 -25.14 -1.60 4.14
C VAL A 653 -25.86 -2.03 2.86
N PRO A 654 -27.12 -2.50 2.93
CA PRO A 654 -27.87 -2.90 1.74
C PRO A 654 -28.02 -1.74 0.76
N LEU A 655 -27.65 -1.92 -0.51
CA LEU A 655 -27.71 -0.86 -1.52
C LEU A 655 -29.03 -0.87 -2.31
N VAL A 656 -29.54 -2.06 -2.57
CA VAL A 656 -30.69 -2.31 -3.43
C VAL A 656 -31.47 -3.52 -2.91
N ASP A 657 -32.79 -3.47 -3.05
CA ASP A 657 -33.66 -4.61 -2.81
C ASP A 657 -34.07 -5.21 -4.16
N ILE A 658 -33.69 -6.47 -4.42
CA ILE A 658 -34.08 -7.21 -5.63
C ILE A 658 -35.11 -8.26 -5.26
N GLN A 659 -36.29 -8.18 -5.87
CA GLN A 659 -37.24 -9.27 -5.84
C GLN A 659 -36.78 -10.34 -6.83
N ALA A 660 -36.17 -11.40 -6.31
CA ALA A 660 -35.71 -12.52 -7.11
C ALA A 660 -36.86 -13.13 -7.94
N ASP A 661 -36.57 -13.48 -9.19
CA ASP A 661 -37.48 -14.30 -9.99
C ASP A 661 -37.64 -15.68 -9.31
N ALA A 662 -38.87 -16.22 -9.31
CA ALA A 662 -39.22 -17.47 -8.64
C ALA A 662 -38.69 -18.73 -9.35
#